data_AF-A0A967ACE5-F1
#
_entry.id   AF-A0A967ACE5-F1
#
_cell.length_a   1.000
_cell.length_b   1.000
_cell.length_c   1.000
_cell.angle_alpha   90.00
_cell.angle_beta   90.00
_cell.angle_gamma   90.00
#
_symmetry.space_group_name_H-M   'P 1'
#
loop_
_entity.id
_entity.type
_entity.pdbx_description
1 polymer ?
#
loop_
_entity_poly.entity_id
_entity_poly.type
_entity_poly.pdbx_seq_one_letter_code
_entity_poly.pdbx_strand_id
1 'polypeptide(L)'
;MKEQFISWLEREKPKSIRHYTSGYNTIEKILSDNKLPSINTWTLSNFESALDNIKSLENFSNLNSSGNNILTATLSNYKKFMEEKEETAQFNIPPIKPFENFKWRWAVTTPSEGINTPEILIGVLQVLLKHNGQKHATQEFQDDLLALQTKLNTRIDLAKVDRGLNKNIIENSGQYWKALGLLENSTGGIINLTPLGNSIAEGRTNYDEFIKHLYLNFKLPNIHIESNDITQEWRDKNIEILPIKLIFNILFQLKRQSKSPSDWYITPEELKDIVVPLSAYTMLPMAEYTKQIIGYRRNTKPYESWPNCTPGDNDFRMVKEYLLFLWNFGFLDFLELRDKSKRYYLNEKSINILEEYYKPDVREINVITDLTEQSEFDIKKFQDSCKNVGLVYTDKLITRFVSSLLTKPFVILTGLSGSGKTKLAQAFVEWVCQEVSQYRIIPVGADWTNREPLLGYPNALKPEEYVKPDSGVIDLILQALANPDLPHFLILDEMNLSHVERYFADFLSVIESNEEIPLYAEGTVENGVPAKLKVPSNLFIIGTVNIDETTNMFSPKVLDRANTIEFRVSKNEMKFFLENIKDINMDALMSKGATMSKAFLDMAAKKSFATVDIEEINQTLIKFFGELTKTGAEFGYRSATEILRLIHQLSEIDTGLTTNEKIDIGIMQKLLPKLHGSRRKLTPILETLGSFCVSKDLKIVKDVFEKQDFDFKTAEVLYPLSLEKITRMYKGAIDNGFASYAEA
;
A
#
# COMPACT_ATOMS: atom_id res chain seq x y z
N MET A 1 7.02 31.71 -12.11
CA MET A 1 8.33 31.08 -12.39
C MET A 1 9.47 32.09 -12.31
N LYS A 2 9.53 33.12 -13.18
CA LYS A 2 10.52 34.21 -13.08
C LYS A 2 10.71 34.82 -11.68
N GLU A 3 9.63 35.23 -11.00
CA GLU A 3 9.72 35.81 -9.65
C GLU A 3 10.27 34.82 -8.61
N GLN A 4 9.91 33.54 -8.74
CA GLN A 4 10.42 32.45 -7.88
C GLN A 4 11.91 32.22 -8.12
N PHE A 5 12.36 32.26 -9.37
CA PHE A 5 13.78 32.19 -9.70
C PHE A 5 14.56 33.39 -9.17
N ILE A 6 14.00 34.60 -9.23
CA ILE A 6 14.61 35.81 -8.66
C ILE A 6 14.72 35.68 -7.13
N SER A 7 13.67 35.22 -6.45
CA SER A 7 13.69 34.97 -5.01
C SER A 7 14.71 33.87 -4.63
N TRP A 8 14.84 32.83 -5.44
CA TRP A 8 15.89 31.82 -5.27
C TRP A 8 17.29 32.41 -5.45
N LEU A 9 17.50 33.29 -6.44
CA LEU A 9 18.76 34.01 -6.65
C LEU A 9 19.09 34.95 -5.49
N GLU A 10 18.08 35.55 -4.84
CA GLU A 10 18.27 36.38 -3.64
C GLU A 10 18.89 35.60 -2.49
N ARG A 11 18.50 34.34 -2.34
CA ARG A 11 19.06 33.44 -1.33
C ARG A 11 20.42 32.86 -1.73
N GLU A 12 20.52 32.30 -2.94
CA GLU A 12 21.69 31.50 -3.36
C GLU A 12 22.82 32.30 -4.02
N LYS A 13 22.48 33.43 -4.67
CA LYS A 13 23.42 34.25 -5.47
C LYS A 13 23.21 35.77 -5.27
N PRO A 14 23.17 36.29 -4.03
CA PRO A 14 22.76 37.68 -3.75
C PRO A 14 23.62 38.73 -4.47
N LYS A 15 24.93 38.49 -4.63
CA LYS A 15 25.85 39.42 -5.30
C LYS A 15 25.69 39.48 -6.83
N SER A 16 24.97 38.52 -7.42
CA SER A 16 24.86 38.35 -8.87
C SER A 16 23.41 38.32 -9.39
N ILE A 17 22.41 38.59 -8.53
CA ILE A 17 20.98 38.62 -8.91
C ILE A 17 20.73 39.43 -10.18
N ARG A 18 21.25 40.67 -10.25
CA ARG A 18 21.03 41.56 -11.40
C ARG A 18 21.55 40.96 -12.71
N HIS A 19 22.69 40.26 -12.65
CA HIS A 19 23.32 39.61 -13.80
C HIS A 19 22.48 38.43 -14.30
N TYR A 20 22.06 37.53 -13.40
CA TYR A 20 21.25 36.36 -13.78
C TYR A 20 19.80 36.70 -14.12
N THR A 21 19.23 37.75 -13.52
CA THR A 21 17.91 38.27 -13.91
C THR A 21 17.96 38.89 -15.31
N SER A 22 19.03 39.60 -15.64
CA SER A 22 19.26 40.11 -17.00
C SER A 22 19.45 38.98 -18.01
N GLY A 23 20.26 37.97 -17.66
CA GLY A 23 20.45 36.77 -18.48
C GLY A 23 19.14 36.03 -18.76
N TYR A 24 18.27 35.92 -17.74
CA TYR A 24 16.95 35.29 -17.85
C TYR A 24 16.07 36.01 -18.88
N ASN A 25 16.02 37.34 -18.81
CA ASN A 25 15.22 38.15 -19.76
C ASN A 25 15.76 38.04 -21.19
N THR A 26 17.09 37.99 -21.34
CA THR A 26 17.73 37.81 -22.65
C THR A 26 17.41 36.43 -23.24
N ILE A 27 17.43 35.37 -22.43
CA ILE A 27 17.03 34.02 -22.84
C ILE A 27 15.56 33.98 -23.27
N GLU A 28 14.65 34.57 -22.48
CA GLU A 28 13.23 34.67 -22.84
C GLU A 28 13.02 35.38 -24.19
N LYS A 29 13.76 36.46 -24.43
CA LYS A 29 13.71 37.18 -25.70
C LYS A 29 14.17 36.31 -26.87
N ILE A 30 15.31 35.61 -26.72
CA ILE A 30 15.83 34.69 -27.74
C ILE A 30 14.81 33.59 -28.09
N LEU A 31 14.17 33.00 -27.08
CA LEU A 31 13.16 31.97 -27.26
C LEU A 31 11.93 32.53 -28.00
N SER A 32 11.45 33.70 -27.59
CA SER A 32 10.33 34.38 -28.24
C SER A 32 10.62 34.71 -29.71
N ASP A 33 11.80 35.29 -30.01
CA ASP A 33 12.19 35.69 -31.37
C ASP A 33 12.29 34.49 -32.32
N ASN A 34 12.55 33.28 -31.79
CA ASN A 34 12.66 32.04 -32.55
C ASN A 34 11.41 31.13 -32.45
N LYS A 35 10.30 31.65 -31.87
CA LYS A 35 9.05 30.90 -31.65
C LYS A 35 9.24 29.59 -30.84
N LEU A 36 10.21 29.57 -29.94
CA LEU A 36 10.45 28.46 -29.02
C LEU A 36 9.68 28.64 -27.71
N PRO A 37 9.36 27.55 -26.99
CA PRO A 37 8.68 27.62 -25.70
C PRO A 37 9.48 28.44 -24.67
N SER A 38 8.79 29.29 -23.92
CA SER A 38 9.37 30.09 -22.83
C SER A 38 10.11 29.21 -21.84
N ILE A 39 11.21 29.72 -21.26
CA ILE A 39 11.97 29.07 -20.20
C ILE A 39 11.10 28.72 -18.98
N ASN A 40 9.98 29.43 -18.79
CA ASN A 40 8.99 29.13 -17.75
C ASN A 40 8.24 27.80 -17.99
N THR A 41 8.23 27.29 -19.22
CA THR A 41 7.58 26.04 -19.62
C THR A 41 8.53 24.84 -19.61
N TRP A 42 9.81 25.08 -19.32
CA TRP A 42 10.79 24.02 -19.22
C TRP A 42 10.59 23.24 -17.92
N THR A 43 10.80 21.93 -18.01
CA THR A 43 10.78 20.95 -16.90
C THR A 43 12.15 20.31 -16.81
N LEU A 44 12.51 19.64 -15.71
CA LEU A 44 13.77 18.89 -15.66
C LEU A 44 13.83 17.81 -16.75
N SER A 45 12.69 17.19 -17.08
CA SER A 45 12.58 16.17 -18.13
C SER A 45 12.84 16.68 -19.55
N ASN A 46 12.52 17.94 -19.86
CA ASN A 46 12.78 18.53 -21.18
C ASN A 46 13.97 19.51 -21.21
N PHE A 47 14.63 19.72 -20.07
CA PHE A 47 15.65 20.75 -19.91
C PHE A 47 16.82 20.58 -20.87
N GLU A 48 17.37 19.38 -21.01
CA GLU A 48 18.53 19.14 -21.89
C GLU A 48 18.15 19.33 -23.36
N SER A 49 16.99 18.84 -23.79
CA SER A 49 16.50 19.06 -25.16
C SER A 49 16.26 20.55 -25.45
N ALA A 50 15.65 21.27 -24.51
CA ALA A 50 15.42 22.71 -24.64
C ALA A 50 16.73 23.51 -24.60
N LEU A 51 17.71 23.05 -23.81
CA LEU A 51 19.05 23.60 -23.72
C LEU A 51 19.83 23.43 -25.03
N ASP A 52 19.71 22.28 -25.68
CA ASP A 52 20.34 22.02 -26.97
C ASP A 52 19.69 22.87 -28.08
N ASN A 53 18.36 22.96 -28.08
CA ASN A 53 17.63 23.82 -29.01
C ASN A 53 18.09 25.28 -28.90
N ILE A 54 18.17 25.85 -27.68
CA ILE A 54 18.59 27.25 -27.55
C ILE A 54 20.08 27.45 -27.89
N LYS A 55 20.95 26.49 -27.55
CA LYS A 55 22.40 26.56 -27.86
C LYS A 55 22.69 26.50 -29.36
N SER A 56 21.84 25.85 -30.14
CA SER A 56 21.96 25.75 -31.60
C SER A 56 21.63 27.05 -32.35
N LEU A 57 21.03 28.04 -31.67
CA LEU A 57 20.65 29.30 -32.32
C LEU A 57 21.84 30.25 -32.47
N GLU A 58 22.03 30.79 -33.68
CA GLU A 58 23.12 31.72 -33.97
C GLU A 58 23.07 32.99 -33.09
N ASN A 59 21.88 33.49 -32.74
CA ASN A 59 21.73 34.65 -31.87
C ASN A 59 22.15 34.35 -30.42
N PHE A 60 21.93 33.12 -29.93
CA PHE A 60 22.42 32.67 -28.64
C PHE A 60 23.93 32.52 -28.66
N SER A 61 24.50 31.85 -29.67
CA SER A 61 25.95 31.66 -29.77
C SER A 61 26.68 33.00 -29.86
N ASN A 62 26.18 33.94 -30.68
CA ASN A 62 26.79 35.26 -30.87
C ASN A 62 26.76 36.12 -29.60
N LEU A 63 25.68 36.08 -28.83
CA LEU A 63 25.55 36.81 -27.56
C LEU A 63 26.35 36.16 -26.43
N ASN A 64 26.67 34.87 -26.55
CA ASN A 64 27.44 34.09 -25.58
C ASN A 64 28.94 34.00 -25.96
N SER A 65 29.32 34.39 -27.18
CA SER A 65 30.70 34.43 -27.66
C SER A 65 31.31 35.83 -27.51
N SER A 66 31.92 36.09 -26.35
CA SER A 66 32.84 37.22 -26.11
C SER A 66 33.22 37.30 -24.62
N GLY A 67 33.78 36.21 -24.07
CA GLY A 67 34.29 36.18 -22.68
C GLY A 67 33.24 36.34 -21.57
N ASN A 68 31.95 36.36 -21.90
CA ASN A 68 30.85 36.59 -20.96
C ASN A 68 29.81 35.45 -21.06
N ASN A 69 30.08 34.32 -20.39
CA ASN A 69 29.23 33.11 -20.36
C ASN A 69 27.96 33.28 -19.51
N ILE A 70 27.40 34.49 -19.46
CA ILE A 70 26.32 34.86 -18.55
C ILE A 70 25.02 34.09 -18.86
N LEU A 71 24.74 33.80 -20.13
CA LEU A 71 23.54 33.06 -20.55
C LEU A 71 23.66 31.58 -20.14
N THR A 72 24.80 30.95 -20.40
CA THR A 72 25.07 29.57 -19.95
C THR A 72 25.02 29.46 -18.43
N ALA A 73 25.62 30.41 -17.72
CA ALA A 73 25.60 30.44 -16.26
C ALA A 73 24.19 30.68 -15.71
N THR A 74 23.36 31.47 -16.40
CA THR A 74 21.95 31.66 -16.02
C THR A 74 21.16 30.37 -16.20
N LEU A 75 21.31 29.67 -17.32
CA LEU A 75 20.65 28.38 -17.57
C LEU A 75 21.08 27.32 -16.54
N SER A 76 22.36 27.26 -16.20
CA SER A 76 22.86 26.35 -15.15
C SER A 76 22.25 26.64 -13.78
N ASN A 77 22.13 27.92 -13.38
CA ASN A 77 21.47 28.29 -12.14
C ASN A 77 19.96 28.05 -12.19
N TYR A 78 19.33 28.23 -13.35
CA TYR A 78 17.91 27.94 -13.55
C TYR A 78 17.62 26.43 -13.44
N LYS A 79 18.51 25.56 -13.95
CA LYS A 79 18.45 24.11 -13.73
C LYS A 79 18.48 23.76 -12.25
N LYS A 80 19.44 24.33 -11.50
CA LYS A 80 19.55 24.13 -10.05
C LYS A 80 18.32 24.60 -9.27
N PHE A 81 17.75 25.73 -9.68
CA PHE A 81 16.48 26.22 -9.14
C PHE A 81 15.34 25.22 -9.41
N MET A 82 15.26 24.65 -10.62
CA MET A 82 14.23 23.66 -10.95
C MET A 82 14.44 22.33 -10.22
N GLU A 83 15.68 21.87 -10.08
CA GLU A 83 16.07 20.70 -9.28
C GLU A 83 15.62 20.89 -7.82
N GLU A 84 15.94 22.02 -7.21
CA GLU A 84 15.53 22.30 -5.83
C GLU A 84 14.01 22.47 -5.68
N LYS A 85 13.35 23.03 -6.70
CA LYS A 85 11.90 23.20 -6.72
C LYS A 85 11.17 21.85 -6.86
N GLU A 86 11.70 20.91 -7.62
CA GLU A 86 11.11 19.57 -7.80
C GLU A 86 11.37 18.68 -6.58
N GLU A 87 12.53 18.81 -5.94
CA GLU A 87 12.86 18.14 -4.67
C GLU A 87 12.02 18.66 -3.48
N THR A 88 11.63 19.94 -3.49
CA THR A 88 10.70 20.51 -2.49
C THR A 88 9.23 20.27 -2.82
N ALA A 89 8.90 19.72 -4.00
CA ALA A 89 7.52 19.43 -4.42
C ALA A 89 6.98 18.08 -3.91
N GLN A 90 7.83 17.20 -3.36
CA GLN A 90 7.40 15.90 -2.81
C GLN A 90 7.24 15.95 -1.28
N PHE A 91 6.22 16.69 -0.82
CA PHE A 91 5.25 16.32 0.24
C PHE A 91 4.44 17.58 0.60
N ASN A 92 3.24 17.71 0.04
CA ASN A 92 2.27 18.77 0.39
C ASN A 92 1.34 18.39 1.56
N ILE A 93 1.52 17.21 2.19
CA ILE A 93 0.66 16.75 3.28
C ILE A 93 1.52 16.21 4.43
N PRO A 94 1.65 16.95 5.55
CA PRO A 94 2.29 16.47 6.76
C PRO A 94 1.69 15.14 7.24
N PRO A 95 2.47 14.22 7.82
CA PRO A 95 1.94 12.97 8.35
C PRO A 95 0.88 13.27 9.42
N ILE A 96 -0.14 12.42 9.52
CA ILE A 96 -1.23 12.63 10.47
C ILE A 96 -0.92 11.88 11.75
N LYS A 97 -0.98 12.59 12.89
CA LYS A 97 -0.87 11.95 14.19
C LYS A 97 -2.08 11.02 14.40
N PRO A 98 -1.90 9.71 14.61
CA PRO A 98 -3.01 8.75 14.58
C PRO A 98 -3.96 8.91 15.78
N PHE A 99 -3.45 9.40 16.91
CA PHE A 99 -4.19 9.76 18.12
C PHE A 99 -3.33 10.69 19.00
N GLU A 100 -3.94 11.37 19.96
CA GLU A 100 -3.31 12.43 20.75
C GLU A 100 -2.06 11.96 21.52
N ASN A 101 -2.11 10.75 22.08
CA ASN A 101 -1.02 10.16 22.88
C ASN A 101 0.03 9.40 22.06
N PHE A 102 -0.01 9.47 20.72
CA PHE A 102 0.99 8.79 19.88
C PHE A 102 2.38 9.40 20.06
N LYS A 103 3.30 8.64 20.66
CA LYS A 103 4.70 9.00 20.88
C LYS A 103 5.56 7.78 21.17
N TRP A 104 6.88 7.91 20.98
CA TRP A 104 7.82 6.86 21.37
C TRP A 104 8.22 7.00 22.84
N ARG A 105 8.04 5.93 23.61
CA ARG A 105 8.55 5.82 24.98
C ARG A 105 9.65 4.78 25.07
N TRP A 106 10.80 5.19 25.57
CA TRP A 106 11.81 4.26 26.05
C TRP A 106 11.31 3.55 27.31
N ALA A 107 11.90 2.40 27.66
CA ALA A 107 11.55 1.45 28.74
C ALA A 107 11.17 2.03 30.14
N VAL A 108 11.21 3.34 30.37
CA VAL A 108 10.81 4.04 31.59
C VAL A 108 9.85 5.18 31.30
N THR A 109 9.03 5.57 32.27
CA THR A 109 8.13 6.74 32.18
C THR A 109 8.83 8.05 32.50
N THR A 110 9.96 8.00 33.22
CA THR A 110 10.88 9.13 33.45
C THR A 110 12.31 8.68 33.16
N PRO A 111 13.01 9.26 32.18
CA PRO A 111 14.33 8.79 31.80
C PRO A 111 15.37 9.22 32.84
N SER A 112 16.24 8.27 33.21
CA SER A 112 17.43 8.51 34.02
C SER A 112 18.63 7.97 33.25
N GLU A 113 19.40 8.86 32.61
CA GLU A 113 20.44 8.51 31.61
C GLU A 113 21.42 7.43 32.10
N GLY A 114 21.70 7.35 33.40
CA GLY A 114 22.63 6.36 33.93
C GLY A 114 22.08 4.92 34.04
N ILE A 115 20.77 4.66 33.98
CA ILE A 115 20.27 3.27 34.10
C ILE A 115 20.61 2.45 32.85
N ASN A 116 20.82 3.15 31.73
CA ASN A 116 21.08 2.58 30.41
C ASN A 116 22.56 2.28 30.16
N THR A 117 23.45 2.40 31.16
CA THR A 117 24.85 1.97 30.98
C THR A 117 24.98 0.47 31.26
N PRO A 118 25.87 -0.25 30.54
CA PRO A 118 26.00 -1.70 30.71
C PRO A 118 26.42 -2.09 32.13
N GLU A 119 27.27 -1.29 32.78
CA GLU A 119 27.79 -1.57 34.13
C GLU A 119 26.67 -1.56 35.17
N ILE A 120 25.75 -0.60 35.06
CA ILE A 120 24.62 -0.45 35.99
C ILE A 120 23.57 -1.52 35.68
N LEU A 121 23.20 -1.71 34.41
CA LEU A 121 22.22 -2.71 34.01
C LEU A 121 22.64 -4.12 34.44
N ILE A 122 23.87 -4.52 34.13
CA ILE A 122 24.39 -5.87 34.43
C ILE A 122 24.65 -6.03 35.91
N GLY A 123 25.21 -5.01 36.56
CA GLY A 123 25.43 -5.03 38.00
C GLY A 123 24.12 -5.28 38.75
N VAL A 124 23.04 -4.59 38.37
CA VAL A 124 21.72 -4.80 38.98
C VAL A 124 21.17 -6.18 38.63
N LEU A 125 21.31 -6.67 37.39
CA LEU A 125 20.92 -8.03 37.03
C LEU A 125 21.64 -9.12 37.85
N GLN A 126 22.92 -8.93 38.17
CA GLN A 126 23.68 -9.84 39.03
C GLN A 126 23.13 -9.88 40.46
N VAL A 127 22.75 -8.71 41.00
CA VAL A 127 22.07 -8.63 42.30
C VAL A 127 20.70 -9.29 42.22
N LEU A 128 19.94 -9.09 41.14
CA LEU A 128 18.65 -9.75 40.93
C LEU A 128 18.79 -11.27 40.84
N LEU A 129 19.85 -11.77 40.21
CA LEU A 129 20.13 -13.20 40.10
C LEU A 129 20.40 -13.81 41.47
N LYS A 130 21.19 -13.14 42.31
CA LYS A 130 21.47 -13.58 43.69
C LYS A 130 20.19 -13.73 44.51
N HIS A 131 19.20 -12.89 44.26
CA HIS A 131 17.92 -12.87 44.97
C HIS A 131 16.74 -13.40 44.15
N ASN A 132 16.99 -14.17 43.09
CA ASN A 132 15.93 -14.69 42.23
C ASN A 132 14.99 -15.62 43.02
N GLY A 133 13.69 -15.47 42.83
CA GLY A 133 12.64 -16.14 43.60
C GLY A 133 12.37 -15.54 44.99
N GLN A 134 13.09 -14.49 45.41
CA GLN A 134 12.89 -13.80 46.69
C GLN A 134 12.18 -12.45 46.51
N LYS A 135 11.68 -11.87 47.60
CA LYS A 135 11.12 -10.51 47.57
C LYS A 135 12.22 -9.47 47.34
N HIS A 136 11.99 -8.46 46.51
CA HIS A 136 12.89 -7.31 46.34
C HIS A 136 12.86 -6.32 47.52
N ALA A 137 12.17 -6.68 48.61
CA ALA A 137 11.87 -5.84 49.76
C ALA A 137 12.53 -6.41 51.03
N THR A 138 13.81 -6.77 50.93
CA THR A 138 14.58 -7.36 52.03
C THR A 138 15.80 -6.50 52.33
N GLN A 139 16.29 -6.58 53.57
CA GLN A 139 17.51 -5.86 53.97
C GLN A 139 18.71 -6.34 53.15
N GLU A 140 18.86 -7.66 52.97
CA GLU A 140 19.96 -8.24 52.17
C GLU A 140 19.98 -7.70 50.73
N PHE A 141 18.82 -7.63 50.07
CA PHE A 141 18.73 -7.09 48.71
C PHE A 141 19.10 -5.60 48.66
N GLN A 142 18.66 -4.81 49.66
CA GLN A 142 19.03 -3.40 49.76
C GLN A 142 20.54 -3.20 49.98
N ASP A 143 21.14 -4.01 50.86
CA ASP A 143 22.57 -3.95 51.17
C ASP A 143 23.42 -4.29 49.95
N ASP A 144 23.04 -5.31 49.17
CA ASP A 144 23.73 -5.66 47.93
C ASP A 144 23.59 -4.58 46.84
N LEU A 145 22.42 -3.94 46.73
CA LEU A 145 22.24 -2.78 45.83
C LEU A 145 23.10 -1.59 46.27
N LEU A 146 23.23 -1.33 47.58
CA LEU A 146 24.07 -0.26 48.12
C LEU A 146 25.56 -0.53 47.88
N ALA A 147 25.99 -1.79 48.08
CA ALA A 147 27.34 -2.23 47.79
C ALA A 147 27.67 -2.05 46.31
N LEU A 148 26.75 -2.42 45.41
CA LEU A 148 26.88 -2.19 43.98
C LEU A 148 26.96 -0.69 43.64
N GLN A 149 26.08 0.13 44.23
CA GLN A 149 26.07 1.58 44.00
C GLN A 149 27.40 2.22 44.40
N THR A 150 27.97 1.83 45.54
CA THR A 150 29.28 2.30 46.00
C THR A 150 30.40 1.81 45.08
N LYS A 151 30.36 0.54 44.68
CA LYS A 151 31.34 -0.05 43.76
C LYS A 151 31.38 0.66 42.42
N LEU A 152 30.22 1.00 41.86
CA LEU A 152 30.10 1.68 40.56
C LEU A 152 30.30 3.20 40.66
N ASN A 153 30.34 3.76 41.88
CA ASN A 153 30.37 5.20 42.13
C ASN A 153 29.31 5.97 41.30
N THR A 154 28.12 5.38 41.18
CA THR A 154 27.03 5.94 40.36
C THR A 154 26.23 6.97 41.14
N ARG A 155 25.75 7.99 40.42
CA ARG A 155 24.81 8.99 40.96
C ARG A 155 23.38 8.47 41.05
N ILE A 156 23.10 7.31 40.48
CA ILE A 156 21.78 6.68 40.56
C ILE A 156 21.64 6.02 41.91
N ASP A 157 20.59 6.41 42.62
CA ASP A 157 20.21 5.79 43.88
C ASP A 157 19.48 4.47 43.62
N LEU A 158 20.24 3.37 43.69
CA LEU A 158 19.78 2.00 43.45
C LEU A 158 18.98 1.46 44.64
N ALA A 159 19.44 1.77 45.86
CA ALA A 159 18.93 1.18 47.10
C ALA A 159 17.90 2.06 47.85
N LYS A 160 17.94 3.39 47.63
CA LYS A 160 17.13 4.44 48.29
C LYS A 160 16.92 4.22 49.79
N VAL A 161 18.04 4.05 50.49
CA VAL A 161 18.12 3.64 51.89
C VAL A 161 17.20 4.47 52.81
N ASP A 162 17.08 5.78 52.57
CA ASP A 162 16.27 6.70 53.38
C ASP A 162 14.74 6.57 53.19
N ARG A 163 14.28 5.69 52.29
CA ARG A 163 12.85 5.56 51.90
C ARG A 163 12.22 4.20 52.24
N GLY A 164 12.96 3.35 52.96
CA GLY A 164 12.54 2.01 53.36
C GLY A 164 12.76 0.92 52.30
N LEU A 165 12.75 -0.35 52.73
CA LEU A 165 13.16 -1.51 51.92
C LEU A 165 12.39 -1.70 50.61
N ASN A 166 11.13 -1.25 50.57
CA ASN A 166 10.27 -1.37 49.39
C ASN A 166 10.60 -0.33 48.30
N LYS A 167 11.37 0.71 48.60
CA LYS A 167 11.69 1.78 47.65
C LYS A 167 13.10 1.56 47.12
N ASN A 168 13.21 0.81 46.04
CA ASN A 168 14.49 0.55 45.36
C ASN A 168 14.32 0.62 43.83
N ILE A 169 15.39 0.32 43.08
CA ILE A 169 15.40 0.41 41.62
C ILE A 169 14.37 -0.50 40.93
N ILE A 170 13.94 -1.61 41.56
CA ILE A 170 12.95 -2.53 41.00
C ILE A 170 11.52 -2.02 41.19
N GLU A 171 11.22 -1.45 42.36
CA GLU A 171 9.92 -0.82 42.58
C GLU A 171 9.73 0.42 41.69
N ASN A 172 10.76 1.25 41.53
CA ASN A 172 10.65 2.51 40.81
C ASN A 172 10.80 2.37 39.29
N SER A 173 11.52 1.35 38.84
CA SER A 173 11.81 1.12 37.42
C SER A 173 11.52 -0.33 37.01
N GLY A 174 10.60 -1.03 37.67
CA GLY A 174 10.28 -2.44 37.35
C GLY A 174 9.85 -2.66 35.91
N GLN A 175 9.10 -1.69 35.37
CA GLN A 175 8.73 -1.61 33.96
C GLN A 175 9.93 -1.62 32.99
N TYR A 176 11.07 -1.05 33.39
CA TYR A 176 12.29 -1.02 32.58
C TYR A 176 12.78 -2.43 32.26
N TRP A 177 12.98 -3.20 33.32
CA TRP A 177 13.50 -4.56 33.22
C TRP A 177 12.52 -5.48 32.46
N LYS A 178 11.21 -5.29 32.66
CA LYS A 178 10.16 -6.04 31.95
C LYS A 178 10.10 -5.65 30.47
N ALA A 179 10.14 -4.36 30.15
CA ALA A 179 10.12 -3.86 28.78
C ALA A 179 11.33 -4.32 27.96
N LEU A 180 12.48 -4.53 28.62
CA LEU A 180 13.69 -5.11 28.01
C LEU A 180 13.69 -6.65 27.97
N GLY A 181 12.65 -7.32 28.46
CA GLY A 181 12.53 -8.78 28.46
C GLY A 181 13.39 -9.49 29.51
N LEU A 182 13.83 -8.78 30.57
CA LEU A 182 14.76 -9.28 31.59
C LEU A 182 14.07 -9.82 32.85
N LEU A 183 12.88 -9.31 33.18
CA LEU A 183 12.06 -9.77 34.31
C LEU A 183 10.67 -10.24 33.85
N GLU A 184 10.13 -11.25 34.54
CA GLU A 184 8.77 -11.73 34.34
C GLU A 184 7.72 -10.83 35.03
N ASN A 185 6.45 -11.02 34.66
CA ASN A 185 5.32 -10.47 35.41
C ASN A 185 5.07 -11.26 36.69
N SER A 186 5.66 -10.81 37.80
CA SER A 186 5.41 -11.37 39.14
C SER A 186 4.42 -10.54 39.95
N THR A 187 3.67 -11.20 40.85
CA THR A 187 2.83 -10.56 41.87
C THR A 187 3.52 -10.62 43.23
N GLY A 188 3.28 -9.62 44.08
CA GLY A 188 3.80 -9.62 45.47
C GLY A 188 5.27 -9.23 45.66
N GLY A 189 5.89 -8.59 44.66
CA GLY A 189 7.24 -8.03 44.76
C GLY A 189 8.37 -9.08 44.70
N ILE A 190 8.09 -10.26 44.13
CA ILE A 190 9.08 -11.32 43.96
C ILE A 190 9.93 -11.06 42.71
N ILE A 191 11.24 -11.21 42.82
CA ILE A 191 12.18 -11.11 41.71
C ILE A 191 12.12 -12.40 40.90
N ASN A 192 11.71 -12.31 39.63
CA ASN A 192 11.72 -13.45 38.69
C ASN A 192 12.42 -13.02 37.41
N LEU A 193 13.66 -13.48 37.22
CA LEU A 193 14.41 -13.28 35.97
C LEU A 193 13.90 -14.20 34.86
N THR A 194 13.78 -13.66 33.66
CA THR A 194 13.54 -14.46 32.44
C THR A 194 14.78 -15.30 32.10
N PRO A 195 14.68 -16.29 31.20
CA PRO A 195 15.86 -17.01 30.70
C PRO A 195 16.94 -16.08 30.13
N LEU A 196 16.53 -15.02 29.43
CA LEU A 196 17.44 -13.99 28.92
C LEU A 196 18.09 -13.20 30.06
N GLY A 197 17.31 -12.78 31.06
CA GLY A 197 17.81 -12.07 32.23
C GLY A 197 18.85 -12.88 33.01
N ASN A 198 18.59 -14.17 33.25
CA ASN A 198 19.53 -15.08 33.90
C ASN A 198 20.82 -15.23 33.07
N SER A 199 20.69 -15.40 31.75
CA SER A 199 21.84 -15.59 30.87
C SER A 199 22.78 -14.37 30.84
N ILE A 200 22.21 -13.16 30.77
CA ILE A 200 22.99 -11.91 30.80
C ILE A 200 23.64 -11.71 32.17
N ALA A 201 22.90 -11.95 33.26
CA ALA A 201 23.42 -11.81 34.62
C ALA A 201 24.64 -12.72 34.89
N GLU A 202 24.58 -13.96 34.40
CA GLU A 202 25.66 -14.95 34.53
C GLU A 202 26.83 -14.71 33.57
N GLY A 203 26.72 -13.74 32.64
CA GLY A 203 27.73 -13.51 31.61
C GLY A 203 27.83 -14.64 30.57
N ARG A 204 26.80 -15.49 30.46
CA ARG A 204 26.74 -16.59 29.47
C ARG A 204 26.45 -16.09 28.06
N THR A 205 25.86 -14.89 27.93
CA THR A 205 25.50 -14.27 26.66
C THR A 205 26.17 -12.92 26.49
N ASN A 206 26.67 -12.64 25.29
CA ASN A 206 27.27 -11.36 24.96
C ASN A 206 26.19 -10.28 24.71
N TYR A 207 26.60 -9.01 24.61
CA TYR A 207 25.65 -7.91 24.34
C TYR A 207 24.95 -8.07 22.99
N ASP A 208 25.55 -8.81 22.06
CA ASP A 208 25.00 -9.04 20.73
C ASP A 208 23.70 -9.83 20.82
N GLU A 209 23.61 -10.89 21.63
CA GLU A 209 22.36 -11.62 21.83
C GLU A 209 21.27 -10.78 22.52
N PHE A 210 21.66 -9.92 23.46
CA PHE A 210 20.72 -9.02 24.12
C PHE A 210 20.14 -7.99 23.14
N ILE A 211 21.00 -7.33 22.35
CA ILE A 211 20.54 -6.37 21.35
C ILE A 211 19.77 -7.05 20.21
N LYS A 212 20.14 -8.28 19.82
CA LYS A 212 19.34 -9.11 18.90
C LYS A 212 17.93 -9.35 19.44
N HIS A 213 17.80 -9.69 20.72
CA HIS A 213 16.49 -9.84 21.34
C HIS A 213 15.67 -8.56 21.26
N LEU A 214 16.27 -7.40 21.57
CA LEU A 214 15.57 -6.11 21.51
C LEU A 214 15.22 -5.70 20.06
N TYR A 215 16.10 -5.98 19.09
CA TYR A 215 15.84 -5.77 17.67
C TYR A 215 14.60 -6.53 17.21
N LEU A 216 14.41 -7.77 17.68
CA LEU A 216 13.28 -8.61 17.27
C LEU A 216 11.99 -8.35 18.07
N ASN A 217 12.10 -7.95 19.34
CA ASN A 217 10.97 -8.02 20.28
C ASN A 217 10.61 -6.71 20.99
N PHE A 218 11.49 -5.70 21.00
CA PHE A 218 11.17 -4.44 21.68
C PHE A 218 10.16 -3.65 20.84
N LYS A 219 8.91 -3.58 21.32
CA LYS A 219 7.78 -3.02 20.57
C LYS A 219 7.07 -1.88 21.26
N LEU A 220 6.46 -1.01 20.46
CA LEU A 220 5.50 0.03 20.85
C LEU A 220 4.13 -0.30 20.25
N PRO A 221 3.03 -0.19 21.03
CA PRO A 221 3.02 0.15 22.45
C PRO A 221 3.66 -0.97 23.28
N ASN A 222 4.36 -0.61 24.35
CA ASN A 222 4.88 -1.59 25.28
C ASN A 222 3.94 -1.68 26.48
N ILE A 223 3.33 -2.85 26.66
CA ILE A 223 2.33 -3.11 27.72
C ILE A 223 2.86 -2.94 29.14
N HIS A 224 4.19 -2.94 29.33
CA HIS A 224 4.80 -2.73 30.63
C HIS A 224 5.10 -1.26 30.92
N ILE A 225 5.06 -0.40 29.89
CA ILE A 225 5.34 1.04 29.98
C ILE A 225 4.04 1.85 29.94
N GLU A 226 3.15 1.51 29.02
CA GLU A 226 1.92 2.25 28.74
C GLU A 226 0.75 1.76 29.60
N SER A 227 -0.22 2.65 29.87
CA SER A 227 -1.49 2.22 30.46
C SER A 227 -2.27 1.32 29.50
N ASN A 228 -3.25 0.59 30.04
CA ASN A 228 -4.15 -0.22 29.21
C ASN A 228 -4.91 0.64 28.19
N ASP A 229 -5.35 1.84 28.58
CA ASP A 229 -6.08 2.76 27.71
C ASP A 229 -5.22 3.20 26.52
N ILE A 230 -3.96 3.60 26.77
CA ILE A 230 -3.03 3.96 25.68
C ILE A 230 -2.75 2.73 24.82
N THR A 231 -2.47 1.57 25.42
CA THR A 231 -2.25 0.33 24.66
C THR A 231 -3.45 -0.01 23.76
N GLN A 232 -4.66 0.28 24.21
CA GLN A 232 -5.88 0.09 23.42
C GLN A 232 -5.97 1.10 22.27
N GLU A 233 -5.64 2.39 22.48
CA GLU A 233 -5.60 3.39 21.40
C GLU A 233 -4.67 2.96 20.24
N TRP A 234 -3.50 2.39 20.57
CA TRP A 234 -2.57 1.85 19.57
C TRP A 234 -3.15 0.63 18.82
N ARG A 235 -3.86 -0.27 19.53
CA ARG A 235 -4.51 -1.45 18.93
C ARG A 235 -5.67 -1.06 18.03
N ASP A 236 -6.48 -0.09 18.43
CA ASP A 236 -7.63 0.39 17.66
C ASP A 236 -7.20 1.02 16.33
N LYS A 237 -5.98 1.56 16.27
CA LYS A 237 -5.36 2.04 15.01
C LYS A 237 -4.52 0.99 14.28
N ASN A 238 -4.43 -0.23 14.81
CA ASN A 238 -3.63 -1.33 14.27
C ASN A 238 -2.16 -0.93 14.02
N ILE A 239 -1.57 -0.18 14.96
CA ILE A 239 -0.19 0.29 14.88
C ILE A 239 0.68 -0.50 15.86
N GLU A 240 1.74 -1.12 15.35
CA GLU A 240 2.82 -1.71 16.15
C GLU A 240 4.16 -1.32 15.54
N ILE A 241 5.11 -0.90 16.36
CA ILE A 241 6.42 -0.41 15.90
C ILE A 241 7.52 -1.16 16.64
N LEU A 242 8.54 -1.60 15.89
CA LEU A 242 9.80 -2.12 16.44
C LEU A 242 10.88 -1.03 16.32
N PRO A 243 10.99 -0.09 17.27
CA PRO A 243 11.83 1.11 17.12
C PRO A 243 13.32 0.79 16.96
N ILE A 244 13.86 -0.20 17.68
CA ILE A 244 15.27 -0.62 17.55
C ILE A 244 15.55 -1.13 16.13
N LYS A 245 14.65 -1.98 15.60
CA LYS A 245 14.72 -2.49 14.23
C LYS A 245 14.63 -1.37 13.20
N LEU A 246 13.71 -0.43 13.40
CA LEU A 246 13.51 0.69 12.49
C LEU A 246 14.75 1.60 12.41
N ILE A 247 15.36 1.95 13.56
CA ILE A 247 16.58 2.78 13.60
C ILE A 247 17.72 2.11 12.82
N PHE A 248 17.96 0.82 13.08
CA PHE A 248 19.02 0.06 12.42
C PHE A 248 18.80 0.01 10.90
N ASN A 249 17.58 -0.28 10.47
CA ASN A 249 17.23 -0.38 9.05
C ASN A 249 17.35 0.97 8.31
N ILE A 250 16.93 2.08 8.95
CA ILE A 250 17.07 3.43 8.38
C ILE A 250 18.54 3.78 8.17
N LEU A 251 19.38 3.60 9.20
CA LEU A 251 20.81 3.88 9.09
C LEU A 251 21.49 3.00 8.03
N PHE A 252 21.08 1.73 7.93
CA PHE A 252 21.60 0.81 6.92
C PHE A 252 21.21 1.27 5.51
N GLN A 253 19.96 1.72 5.33
CA GLN A 253 19.49 2.24 4.05
C GLN A 253 20.17 3.56 3.67
N LEU A 254 20.41 4.46 4.63
CA LEU A 254 21.20 5.69 4.41
C LEU A 254 22.62 5.36 3.95
N LYS A 255 23.24 4.34 4.56
CA LYS A 255 24.54 3.81 4.16
C LYS A 255 24.54 3.24 2.74
N ARG A 256 23.47 2.52 2.35
CA ARG A 256 23.32 1.95 0.99
C ARG A 256 23.08 3.02 -0.07
N GLN A 257 22.32 4.06 0.23
CA GLN A 257 21.88 5.06 -0.76
C GLN A 257 22.87 6.22 -0.94
N SER A 258 23.58 6.66 0.12
CA SER A 258 24.54 7.75 -0.02
C SER A 258 25.93 7.23 -0.39
N LYS A 259 26.53 7.83 -1.44
CA LYS A 259 27.92 7.60 -1.81
C LYS A 259 28.92 8.21 -0.82
N SER A 260 28.48 9.14 0.04
CA SER A 260 29.33 9.83 1.00
C SER A 260 29.13 9.29 2.42
N PRO A 261 30.18 8.76 3.07
CA PRO A 261 30.12 8.34 4.47
C PRO A 261 29.67 9.43 5.44
N SER A 262 29.80 10.71 5.05
CA SER A 262 29.35 11.85 5.84
C SER A 262 27.85 11.85 6.12
N ASP A 263 27.03 11.13 5.34
CA ASP A 263 25.57 11.20 5.38
C ASP A 263 24.91 9.96 6.03
N TRP A 264 25.70 8.97 6.42
CA TRP A 264 25.24 7.67 6.95
C TRP A 264 24.82 7.72 8.42
N TYR A 265 24.40 8.89 8.90
CA TYR A 265 24.04 9.11 10.30
C TYR A 265 22.54 9.32 10.49
N ILE A 266 22.12 9.34 11.74
CA ILE A 266 20.85 9.93 12.18
C ILE A 266 21.11 10.83 13.39
N THR A 267 20.36 11.92 13.51
CA THR A 267 20.37 12.78 14.71
C THR A 267 19.16 12.52 15.61
N PRO A 268 19.22 12.88 16.90
CA PRO A 268 18.03 12.89 17.75
C PRO A 268 16.88 13.71 17.19
N GLU A 269 17.18 14.86 16.57
CA GLU A 269 16.21 15.74 15.95
C GLU A 269 15.53 15.07 14.75
N GLU A 270 16.29 14.39 13.88
CA GLU A 270 15.74 13.62 12.76
C GLU A 270 14.88 12.44 13.24
N LEU A 271 15.30 11.76 14.30
CA LEU A 271 14.49 10.70 14.91
C LEU A 271 13.15 11.26 15.43
N LYS A 272 13.19 12.42 16.10
CA LYS A 272 12.04 13.09 16.72
C LYS A 272 11.09 13.73 15.69
N ASP A 273 11.62 14.47 14.72
CA ASP A 273 10.85 15.28 13.78
C ASP A 273 10.43 14.51 12.53
N ILE A 274 11.15 13.44 12.16
CA ILE A 274 10.89 12.70 10.92
C ILE A 274 10.47 11.27 11.20
N VAL A 275 11.29 10.49 11.89
CA VAL A 275 11.06 9.05 12.03
C VAL A 275 9.84 8.75 12.91
N VAL A 276 9.71 9.41 14.07
CA VAL A 276 8.57 9.19 14.96
C VAL A 276 7.24 9.51 14.27
N PRO A 277 7.02 10.67 13.63
CA PRO A 277 5.79 10.93 12.88
C PRO A 277 5.50 9.92 11.75
N LEU A 278 6.52 9.53 10.98
CA LEU A 278 6.36 8.57 9.88
C LEU A 278 6.11 7.14 10.37
N SER A 279 6.54 6.80 11.59
CA SER A 279 6.36 5.46 12.14
C SER A 279 4.91 5.08 12.41
N ALA A 280 3.96 6.02 12.30
CA ALA A 280 2.53 5.74 12.30
C ALA A 280 2.09 4.90 11.08
N TYR A 281 2.86 4.90 9.98
CA TYR A 281 2.57 4.18 8.76
C TYR A 281 3.31 2.84 8.74
N THR A 282 2.63 1.77 9.17
CA THR A 282 3.21 0.43 9.39
C THR A 282 3.84 -0.20 8.14
N MET A 283 3.40 0.20 6.94
CA MET A 283 3.90 -0.33 5.65
C MET A 283 4.80 0.66 4.89
N LEU A 284 5.31 1.73 5.54
CA LEU A 284 6.12 2.74 4.86
C LEU A 284 7.49 2.18 4.42
N PRO A 285 7.88 2.29 3.14
CA PRO A 285 9.18 1.80 2.67
C PRO A 285 10.36 2.52 3.34
N MET A 286 11.46 1.80 3.61
CA MET A 286 12.68 2.38 4.22
C MET A 286 13.25 3.54 3.39
N ALA A 287 13.10 3.49 2.07
CA ALA A 287 13.56 4.55 1.17
C ALA A 287 12.81 5.89 1.38
N GLU A 288 11.57 5.86 1.86
CA GLU A 288 10.82 7.08 2.13
C GLU A 288 11.32 7.74 3.42
N TYR A 289 11.62 6.97 4.47
CA TYR A 289 12.28 7.50 5.67
C TYR A 289 13.59 8.20 5.34
N THR A 290 14.46 7.56 4.55
CA THR A 290 15.77 8.14 4.21
C THR A 290 15.64 9.38 3.33
N LYS A 291 14.70 9.38 2.38
CA LYS A 291 14.37 10.54 1.56
C LYS A 291 13.92 11.73 2.41
N GLN A 292 13.02 11.52 3.37
CA GLN A 292 12.54 12.59 4.26
C GLN A 292 13.63 13.09 5.21
N ILE A 293 14.51 12.22 5.72
CA ILE A 293 15.69 12.63 6.50
C ILE A 293 16.62 13.51 5.67
N ILE A 294 16.90 13.13 4.42
CA ILE A 294 17.74 13.92 3.51
C ILE A 294 17.07 15.27 3.18
N GLY A 295 15.75 15.28 2.96
CA GLY A 295 14.97 16.51 2.75
C GLY A 295 15.03 17.45 3.96
N TYR A 296 14.82 16.94 5.17
CA TYR A 296 14.91 17.70 6.41
C TYR A 296 16.27 18.35 6.61
N ARG A 297 17.36 17.63 6.28
CA ARG A 297 18.74 18.17 6.33
C ARG A 297 18.95 19.35 5.39
N ARG A 298 18.27 19.38 4.24
CA ARG A 298 18.38 20.44 3.23
C ARG A 298 17.55 21.65 3.61
N ASN A 299 16.31 21.43 4.05
CA ASN A 299 15.39 22.49 4.45
C ASN A 299 14.40 21.97 5.51
N THR A 300 14.50 22.50 6.73
CA THR A 300 13.65 22.11 7.85
C THR A 300 12.25 22.73 7.78
N LYS A 301 12.08 23.84 7.05
CA LYS A 301 10.85 24.64 7.07
C LYS A 301 9.57 23.87 6.69
N PRO A 302 9.56 22.98 5.68
CA PRO A 302 8.36 22.19 5.35
C PRO A 302 7.92 21.28 6.52
N TYR A 303 8.88 20.80 7.29
CA TYR A 303 8.68 19.86 8.39
C TYR A 303 8.21 20.55 9.68
N GLU A 304 8.24 21.88 9.77
CA GLU A 304 7.64 22.63 10.90
C GLU A 304 6.13 22.40 11.00
N SER A 305 5.49 22.04 9.88
CA SER A 305 4.06 21.70 9.83
C SER A 305 3.74 20.26 10.25
N TRP A 306 4.77 19.43 10.52
CA TRP A 306 4.59 18.04 10.93
C TRP A 306 4.11 17.93 12.38
N PRO A 307 3.35 16.87 12.69
CA PRO A 307 2.76 16.71 14.01
C PRO A 307 3.83 16.55 15.09
N ASN A 308 3.70 17.32 16.16
CA ASN A 308 4.54 17.14 17.34
C ASN A 308 4.15 15.85 18.10
N CYS A 309 4.99 14.83 17.94
CA CYS A 309 4.88 13.55 18.64
C CYS A 309 5.71 13.51 19.94
N THR A 310 6.28 14.64 20.37
CA THR A 310 6.97 14.81 21.65
C THR A 310 6.50 16.05 22.41
N PRO A 311 5.20 16.17 22.73
CA PRO A 311 4.65 17.38 23.34
C PRO A 311 5.07 17.59 24.82
N GLY A 312 5.40 16.52 25.55
CA GLY A 312 5.77 16.60 26.96
C GLY A 312 7.26 16.83 27.20
N ASP A 313 7.59 17.43 28.34
CA ASP A 313 8.97 17.82 28.73
C ASP A 313 10.00 16.68 28.67
N ASN A 314 9.55 15.44 28.92
CA ASN A 314 10.41 14.25 28.89
C ASN A 314 10.37 13.50 27.56
N ASP A 315 9.46 13.81 26.63
CA ASP A 315 9.23 12.98 25.45
C ASP A 315 10.45 13.00 24.50
N PHE A 316 11.09 14.16 24.32
CA PHE A 316 12.31 14.20 23.52
C PHE A 316 13.48 13.46 24.18
N ARG A 317 13.53 13.44 25.53
CA ARG A 317 14.52 12.63 26.25
C ARG A 317 14.29 11.14 26.00
N MET A 318 13.04 10.68 25.99
CA MET A 318 12.70 9.28 25.66
C MET A 318 13.18 8.89 24.26
N VAL A 319 12.99 9.75 23.27
CA VAL A 319 13.45 9.51 21.90
C VAL A 319 14.99 9.40 21.85
N LYS A 320 15.71 10.23 22.61
CA LYS A 320 17.18 10.17 22.71
C LYS A 320 17.68 8.87 23.33
N GLU A 321 16.96 8.31 24.30
CA GLU A 321 17.41 7.11 25.01
C GLU A 321 17.62 5.90 24.09
N TYR A 322 16.87 5.78 22.98
CA TYR A 322 17.12 4.71 22.00
C TYR A 322 18.55 4.77 21.44
N LEU A 323 18.98 5.96 21.00
CA LEU A 323 20.31 6.15 20.41
C LEU A 323 21.41 6.05 21.48
N LEU A 324 21.18 6.61 22.67
CA LEU A 324 22.11 6.53 23.79
C LEU A 324 22.31 5.10 24.28
N PHE A 325 21.22 4.34 24.43
CA PHE A 325 21.27 2.94 24.82
C PHE A 325 22.06 2.11 23.81
N LEU A 326 21.76 2.25 22.52
CA LEU A 326 22.48 1.52 21.47
C LEU A 326 23.98 1.91 21.41
N TRP A 327 24.32 3.17 21.65
CA TRP A 327 25.71 3.61 21.79
C TRP A 327 26.40 3.01 23.03
N ASN A 328 25.75 3.08 24.20
CA ASN A 328 26.27 2.53 25.47
C ASN A 328 26.61 1.04 25.38
N PHE A 329 25.81 0.27 24.63
CA PHE A 329 26.06 -1.16 24.39
C PHE A 329 27.04 -1.43 23.24
N GLY A 330 27.56 -0.38 22.60
CA GLY A 330 28.58 -0.47 21.55
C GLY A 330 28.02 -0.91 20.20
N PHE A 331 26.80 -0.51 19.85
CA PHE A 331 26.15 -0.81 18.57
C PHE A 331 26.06 0.42 17.66
N LEU A 332 26.04 1.62 18.23
CA LEU A 332 26.20 2.85 17.47
C LEU A 332 27.50 3.54 17.89
N ASP A 333 28.13 4.21 16.94
CA ASP A 333 29.13 5.25 17.23
C ASP A 333 28.48 6.62 17.12
N PHE A 334 29.05 7.66 17.73
CA PHE A 334 28.60 9.02 17.47
C PHE A 334 29.75 10.00 17.24
N LEU A 335 29.44 11.05 16.48
CA LEU A 335 30.26 12.25 16.33
C LEU A 335 29.53 13.43 16.95
N GLU A 336 30.16 14.12 17.91
CA GLU A 336 29.67 15.37 18.47
C GLU A 336 30.24 16.56 17.69
N LEU A 337 29.35 17.42 17.20
CA LEU A 337 29.72 18.63 16.47
C LEU A 337 30.01 19.80 17.43
N ARG A 338 30.54 20.90 16.89
CA ARG A 338 30.90 22.09 17.68
C ARG A 338 29.72 22.72 18.40
N ASP A 339 28.51 22.57 17.86
CA ASP A 339 27.26 23.03 18.46
C ASP A 339 26.67 22.02 19.48
N LYS A 340 27.42 20.96 19.79
CA LYS A 340 27.03 19.83 20.66
C LYS A 340 25.94 18.93 20.11
N SER A 341 25.51 19.12 18.86
CA SER A 341 24.64 18.16 18.18
C SER A 341 25.40 16.85 17.95
N LYS A 342 24.68 15.72 18.00
CA LYS A 342 25.26 14.38 17.86
C LYS A 342 24.73 13.69 16.63
N ARG A 343 25.63 13.08 15.88
CA ARG A 343 25.34 12.23 14.72
C ARG A 343 25.67 10.79 15.08
N TYR A 344 24.70 9.89 14.97
CA TYR A 344 24.87 8.47 15.31
C TYR A 344 25.03 7.61 14.06
N TYR A 345 25.95 6.66 14.08
CA TYR A 345 26.36 5.82 12.94
C TYR A 345 26.31 4.34 13.31
N LEU A 346 26.06 3.47 12.32
CA LEU A 346 26.23 2.02 12.51
C LEU A 346 27.71 1.67 12.62
N ASN A 347 28.04 0.79 13.57
CA ASN A 347 29.36 0.15 13.66
C ASN A 347 29.31 -1.32 13.20
N GLU A 348 30.46 -2.02 13.28
CA GLU A 348 30.58 -3.41 12.84
C GLU A 348 29.59 -4.36 13.53
N LYS A 349 29.34 -4.20 14.84
CA LYS A 349 28.41 -5.07 15.57
C LYS A 349 26.97 -4.93 15.08
N SER A 350 26.54 -3.70 14.82
CA SER A 350 25.20 -3.47 14.25
C SER A 350 25.08 -4.00 12.84
N ILE A 351 26.15 -3.86 12.04
CA ILE A 351 26.18 -4.43 10.68
C ILE A 351 26.05 -5.95 10.74
N ASN A 352 26.70 -6.65 11.68
CA ASN A 352 26.57 -8.10 11.83
C ASN A 352 25.14 -8.53 12.19
N ILE A 353 24.48 -7.84 13.12
CA ILE A 353 23.05 -8.09 13.44
C ILE A 353 22.18 -7.88 12.21
N LEU A 354 22.45 -6.81 11.45
CA LEU A 354 21.76 -6.56 10.20
C LEU A 354 22.04 -7.71 9.23
N GLU A 355 23.27 -8.04 8.84
CA GLU A 355 23.54 -9.11 7.88
C GLU A 355 22.91 -10.48 8.24
N GLU A 356 22.74 -10.79 9.53
CA GLU A 356 22.11 -12.03 10.00
C GLU A 356 20.57 -12.02 9.92
N TYR A 357 19.91 -10.89 10.22
CA TYR A 357 18.44 -10.81 10.37
C TYR A 357 17.75 -9.80 9.46
N TYR A 358 18.50 -8.81 9.00
CA TYR A 358 18.15 -8.02 7.84
C TYR A 358 18.23 -8.96 6.65
N LYS A 359 17.09 -9.51 6.27
CA LYS A 359 16.88 -9.82 4.87
C LYS A 359 16.90 -8.46 4.19
N PRO A 360 17.96 -8.10 3.44
CA PRO A 360 17.79 -7.00 2.54
C PRO A 360 16.52 -7.28 1.78
N ASP A 361 15.65 -6.28 1.75
CA ASP A 361 15.09 -5.94 0.47
C ASP A 361 16.29 -5.84 -0.47
N VAL A 362 16.60 -6.96 -1.13
CA VAL A 362 17.18 -7.01 -2.46
C VAL A 362 16.08 -6.59 -3.44
N ARG A 363 15.30 -5.58 -3.06
CA ARG A 363 15.23 -4.39 -3.88
C ARG A 363 16.70 -3.96 -4.08
N GLU A 364 17.27 -4.39 -5.19
CA GLU A 364 17.59 -3.33 -6.14
C GLU A 364 16.33 -2.46 -6.23
N ILE A 365 16.25 -1.49 -5.32
CA ILE A 365 15.94 -0.17 -5.78
C ILE A 365 17.14 0.09 -6.71
N ASN A 366 17.04 -0.42 -7.94
CA ASN A 366 17.01 0.49 -9.06
C ASN A 366 16.19 1.62 -8.47
N VAL A 367 16.87 2.67 -8.05
CA VAL A 367 16.24 3.96 -8.09
C VAL A 367 15.71 3.88 -9.50
N ILE A 368 14.40 3.67 -9.63
CA ILE A 368 13.76 3.91 -10.88
C ILE A 368 13.89 5.43 -10.91
N THR A 369 15.09 5.87 -11.31
CA THR A 369 15.45 7.24 -11.64
C THR A 369 14.55 7.70 -12.76
N ASP A 370 13.75 6.79 -13.33
CA ASP A 370 12.74 7.02 -14.33
C ASP A 370 11.39 6.31 -14.04
N LEU A 371 10.62 6.73 -13.03
CA LEU A 371 9.14 6.61 -13.17
C LEU A 371 8.62 7.62 -14.21
N THR A 372 9.51 8.39 -14.83
CA THR A 372 9.31 9.22 -16.02
C THR A 372 9.12 8.37 -17.29
N GLU A 373 9.71 7.18 -17.38
CA GLU A 373 9.49 6.26 -18.50
C GLU A 373 8.24 5.40 -18.24
N GLN A 374 7.09 5.99 -18.55
CA GLN A 374 5.87 5.21 -18.72
C GLN A 374 6.08 4.22 -19.87
N SER A 375 5.79 2.95 -19.61
CA SER A 375 5.88 1.87 -20.58
C SER A 375 4.49 1.44 -21.04
N GLU A 376 4.39 0.89 -22.24
CA GLU A 376 3.15 0.28 -22.71
C GLU A 376 2.71 -0.84 -21.77
N PHE A 377 1.41 -0.97 -21.59
CA PHE A 377 0.84 -2.00 -20.73
C PHE A 377 1.03 -3.38 -21.37
N ASP A 378 1.77 -4.25 -20.69
CA ASP A 378 2.01 -5.62 -21.13
C ASP A 378 1.48 -6.62 -20.09
N ILE A 379 0.44 -7.34 -20.47
CA ILE A 379 -0.19 -8.34 -19.59
C ILE A 379 0.72 -9.53 -19.29
N LYS A 380 1.66 -9.86 -20.18
CA LYS A 380 2.56 -11.00 -19.98
C LYS A 380 3.45 -10.77 -18.78
N LYS A 381 3.89 -9.53 -18.55
CA LYS A 381 4.63 -9.16 -17.32
C LYS A 381 3.84 -9.43 -16.05
N PHE A 382 2.52 -9.20 -16.06
CA PHE A 382 1.67 -9.53 -14.91
C PHE A 382 1.47 -11.04 -14.77
N GLN A 383 1.24 -11.76 -15.87
CA GLN A 383 1.13 -13.23 -15.88
C GLN A 383 2.40 -13.91 -15.34
N ASP A 384 3.56 -13.46 -15.80
CA ASP A 384 4.86 -13.95 -15.34
C ASP A 384 5.12 -13.59 -13.88
N SER A 385 4.73 -12.38 -13.46
CA SER A 385 4.83 -11.98 -12.06
C SER A 385 3.99 -12.89 -11.16
N CYS A 386 2.75 -13.22 -11.55
CA CYS A 386 1.91 -14.17 -10.82
C CYS A 386 2.59 -15.55 -10.69
N LYS A 387 3.10 -16.10 -11.80
CA LYS A 387 3.80 -17.40 -11.81
C LYS A 387 5.04 -17.38 -10.90
N ASN A 388 5.82 -16.30 -10.94
CA ASN A 388 7.05 -16.14 -10.16
C ASN A 388 6.81 -16.09 -8.66
N VAL A 389 5.66 -15.57 -8.21
CA VAL A 389 5.30 -15.52 -6.79
C VAL A 389 4.54 -16.76 -6.31
N GLY A 390 4.42 -17.78 -7.16
CA GLY A 390 3.79 -19.05 -6.82
C GLY A 390 2.26 -19.10 -7.02
N LEU A 391 1.66 -18.07 -7.65
CA LEU A 391 0.24 -18.08 -7.97
C LEU A 391 -0.01 -18.88 -9.26
N VAL A 392 -0.92 -19.85 -9.18
CA VAL A 392 -1.27 -20.73 -10.30
C VAL A 392 -2.60 -20.28 -10.90
N TYR A 393 -2.53 -19.44 -11.93
CA TYR A 393 -3.67 -19.04 -12.76
C TYR A 393 -3.38 -19.32 -14.22
N THR A 394 -4.43 -19.58 -15.01
CA THR A 394 -4.29 -19.62 -16.46
C THR A 394 -4.12 -18.22 -17.03
N ASP A 395 -3.29 -18.10 -18.05
CA ASP A 395 -3.07 -16.83 -18.75
C ASP A 395 -4.41 -16.25 -19.25
N LYS A 396 -5.33 -17.10 -19.73
CA LYS A 396 -6.69 -16.71 -20.15
C LYS A 396 -7.54 -16.14 -19.01
N LEU A 397 -7.43 -16.66 -17.79
CA LEU A 397 -8.14 -16.09 -16.62
C LEU A 397 -7.61 -14.69 -16.29
N ILE A 398 -6.28 -14.51 -16.29
CA ILE A 398 -5.63 -13.22 -16.07
C ILE A 398 -6.04 -12.22 -17.16
N THR A 399 -6.02 -12.63 -18.44
CA THR A 399 -6.44 -11.81 -19.58
C THR A 399 -7.88 -11.35 -19.45
N ARG A 400 -8.80 -12.24 -19.06
CA ARG A 400 -10.19 -11.91 -18.79
C ARG A 400 -10.33 -10.90 -17.65
N PHE A 401 -9.59 -11.09 -16.56
CA PHE A 401 -9.62 -10.20 -15.39
C PHE A 401 -9.18 -8.78 -15.73
N VAL A 402 -8.01 -8.63 -16.33
CA VAL A 402 -7.46 -7.31 -16.68
C VAL A 402 -8.32 -6.62 -17.75
N SER A 403 -8.73 -7.35 -18.80
CA SER A 403 -9.60 -6.79 -19.85
C SER A 403 -10.95 -6.32 -19.29
N SER A 404 -11.47 -7.02 -18.28
CA SER A 404 -12.73 -6.64 -17.63
C SER A 404 -12.59 -5.32 -16.86
N LEU A 405 -11.46 -5.10 -16.18
CA LEU A 405 -11.15 -3.84 -15.51
C LEU A 405 -11.00 -2.68 -16.51
N LEU A 406 -10.30 -2.89 -17.63
CA LEU A 406 -10.17 -1.88 -18.70
C LEU A 406 -11.50 -1.56 -19.39
N THR A 407 -12.42 -2.53 -19.42
CA THR A 407 -13.74 -2.35 -20.03
C THR A 407 -14.64 -1.50 -19.14
N LYS A 408 -14.62 -1.75 -17.82
CA LYS A 408 -15.48 -1.06 -16.87
C LYS A 408 -14.87 -1.15 -15.46
N PRO A 409 -14.91 -0.07 -14.65
CA PRO A 409 -14.31 -0.05 -13.32
C PRO A 409 -15.11 -0.83 -12.26
N PHE A 410 -15.82 -1.90 -12.64
CA PHE A 410 -16.50 -2.79 -11.72
C PHE A 410 -16.49 -4.24 -12.22
N VAL A 411 -15.80 -5.11 -11.48
CA VAL A 411 -15.64 -6.54 -11.79
C VAL A 411 -16.06 -7.38 -10.58
N ILE A 412 -16.76 -8.48 -10.83
CA ILE A 412 -17.15 -9.47 -9.83
C ILE A 412 -16.42 -10.78 -10.12
N LEU A 413 -15.70 -11.30 -9.14
CA LEU A 413 -15.03 -12.59 -9.18
C LEU A 413 -15.85 -13.59 -8.35
N THR A 414 -16.42 -14.61 -8.99
CA THR A 414 -17.27 -15.61 -8.34
C THR A 414 -16.65 -16.99 -8.42
N GLY A 415 -16.85 -17.85 -7.41
CA GLY A 415 -16.30 -19.20 -7.40
C GLY A 415 -16.27 -19.81 -6.00
N LEU A 416 -15.81 -21.05 -5.91
CA LEU A 416 -15.66 -21.75 -4.62
C LEU A 416 -14.68 -21.02 -3.68
N SER A 417 -14.88 -21.15 -2.38
CA SER A 417 -13.92 -20.65 -1.39
C SER A 417 -12.55 -21.31 -1.61
N GLY A 418 -11.47 -20.55 -1.38
CA GLY A 418 -10.10 -21.02 -1.62
C GLY A 418 -9.66 -21.08 -3.09
N SER A 419 -10.49 -20.67 -4.06
CA SER A 419 -10.12 -20.70 -5.49
C SER A 419 -9.19 -19.57 -5.96
N GLY A 420 -8.69 -18.72 -5.05
CA GLY A 420 -7.74 -17.64 -5.36
C GLY A 420 -8.34 -16.31 -5.84
N LYS A 421 -9.66 -16.09 -5.73
CA LYS A 421 -10.33 -14.86 -6.21
C LYS A 421 -9.72 -13.58 -5.60
N THR A 422 -9.71 -13.50 -4.28
CA THR A 422 -9.16 -12.37 -3.52
C THR A 422 -7.65 -12.24 -3.74
N LYS A 423 -6.96 -13.38 -3.92
CA LYS A 423 -5.52 -13.40 -4.19
C LYS A 423 -5.16 -12.84 -5.58
N LEU A 424 -5.96 -13.10 -6.62
CA LEU A 424 -5.74 -12.49 -7.94
C LEU A 424 -5.95 -10.96 -7.87
N ALA A 425 -6.99 -10.51 -7.17
CA ALA A 425 -7.26 -9.09 -6.97
C ALA A 425 -6.11 -8.41 -6.22
N GLN A 426 -5.68 -8.99 -5.09
CA GLN A 426 -4.50 -8.55 -4.32
C GLN A 426 -3.25 -8.48 -5.21
N ALA A 427 -2.97 -9.55 -5.95
CA ALA A 427 -1.80 -9.63 -6.81
C ALA A 427 -1.76 -8.50 -7.84
N PHE A 428 -2.89 -8.19 -8.46
CA PHE A 428 -2.94 -7.13 -9.45
C PHE A 428 -2.76 -5.74 -8.85
N VAL A 429 -3.41 -5.43 -7.72
CA VAL A 429 -3.30 -4.11 -7.10
C VAL A 429 -1.90 -3.87 -6.52
N GLU A 430 -1.30 -4.89 -5.90
CA GLU A 430 0.09 -4.84 -5.43
C GLU A 430 1.05 -4.68 -6.61
N TRP A 431 0.77 -5.30 -7.75
CA TRP A 431 1.60 -5.19 -8.94
C TRP A 431 1.51 -3.82 -9.63
N VAL A 432 0.30 -3.29 -9.85
CA VAL A 432 0.10 -2.08 -10.66
C VAL A 432 0.20 -0.78 -9.87
N CYS A 433 -0.06 -0.79 -8.56
CA CYS A 433 0.00 0.42 -7.73
C CYS A 433 1.45 0.77 -7.36
N GLN A 434 1.72 2.07 -7.20
CA GLN A 434 3.00 2.57 -6.71
C GLN A 434 3.06 2.47 -5.19
N GLU A 435 1.95 2.79 -4.53
CA GLU A 435 1.83 2.90 -3.07
C GLU A 435 0.63 2.11 -2.54
N VAL A 436 0.74 1.64 -1.28
CA VAL A 436 -0.35 0.91 -0.59
C VAL A 436 -1.58 1.78 -0.36
N SER A 437 -1.41 3.10 -0.28
CA SER A 437 -2.52 4.04 -0.14
C SER A 437 -3.53 3.95 -1.28
N GLN A 438 -3.10 3.54 -2.48
CA GLN A 438 -3.92 3.45 -3.69
C GLN A 438 -4.99 2.36 -3.67
N TYR A 439 -5.02 1.48 -2.67
CA TYR A 439 -6.06 0.46 -2.59
C TYR A 439 -6.57 0.20 -1.17
N ARG A 440 -7.80 -0.32 -1.07
CA ARG A 440 -8.38 -0.84 0.17
C ARG A 440 -8.98 -2.22 -0.09
N ILE A 441 -8.78 -3.12 0.86
CA ILE A 441 -9.37 -4.45 0.89
C ILE A 441 -10.28 -4.51 2.10
N ILE A 442 -11.58 -4.67 1.86
CA ILE A 442 -12.58 -4.57 2.91
C ILE A 442 -13.43 -5.85 2.89
N PRO A 443 -13.40 -6.65 3.97
CA PRO A 443 -14.34 -7.74 4.14
C PRO A 443 -15.73 -7.16 4.40
N VAL A 444 -16.71 -7.58 3.60
CA VAL A 444 -18.10 -7.14 3.77
C VAL A 444 -18.72 -7.82 4.98
N GLY A 445 -19.33 -7.04 5.88
CA GLY A 445 -20.05 -7.58 7.04
C GLY A 445 -21.42 -8.13 6.67
N ALA A 446 -21.90 -9.14 7.40
CA ALA A 446 -23.23 -9.72 7.20
C ALA A 446 -24.39 -8.79 7.60
N ASP A 447 -24.08 -7.73 8.35
CA ASP A 447 -25.01 -6.72 8.88
C ASP A 447 -25.07 -5.44 8.03
N TRP A 448 -24.39 -5.41 6.89
CA TRP A 448 -24.35 -4.25 6.00
C TRP A 448 -25.68 -4.05 5.27
N THR A 449 -26.51 -3.19 5.85
CA THR A 449 -27.88 -2.94 5.37
C THR A 449 -28.07 -1.55 4.72
N ASN A 450 -27.09 -0.66 4.84
CA ASN A 450 -27.14 0.72 4.35
C ASN A 450 -25.75 1.15 3.82
N ARG A 451 -25.64 2.39 3.32
CA ARG A 451 -24.40 2.93 2.72
C ARG A 451 -23.30 3.28 3.74
N GLU A 452 -23.60 3.30 5.04
CA GLU A 452 -22.71 3.84 6.08
C GLU A 452 -21.36 3.13 6.17
N PRO A 453 -21.25 1.79 6.02
CA PRO A 453 -19.94 1.13 6.05
C PRO A 453 -18.97 1.58 4.95
N LEU A 454 -19.48 2.14 3.85
CA LEU A 454 -18.65 2.64 2.74
C LEU A 454 -18.58 4.16 2.67
N LEU A 455 -19.63 4.86 3.09
CA LEU A 455 -19.77 6.29 2.89
C LEU A 455 -19.94 7.09 4.18
N GLY A 456 -20.05 6.45 5.35
CA GLY A 456 -20.27 7.14 6.63
C GLY A 456 -21.64 7.83 6.73
N TYR A 457 -21.77 8.75 7.68
CA TYR A 457 -23.01 9.50 7.94
C TYR A 457 -22.73 10.84 8.65
N PRO A 458 -23.62 11.85 8.52
CA PRO A 458 -23.53 13.08 9.30
C PRO A 458 -23.80 12.83 10.79
N ASN A 459 -23.03 13.44 11.68
CA ASN A 459 -23.18 13.25 13.12
C ASN A 459 -24.44 13.96 13.64
N ALA A 460 -25.40 13.19 14.16
CA ALA A 460 -26.66 13.72 14.67
C ALA A 460 -26.51 14.57 15.95
N LEU A 461 -25.44 14.35 16.73
CA LEU A 461 -25.17 15.08 17.97
C LEU A 461 -24.30 16.33 17.75
N LYS A 462 -23.52 16.35 16.66
CA LYS A 462 -22.63 17.44 16.26
C LYS A 462 -22.83 17.71 14.77
N PRO A 463 -23.82 18.53 14.38
CA PRO A 463 -24.17 18.78 12.98
C PRO A 463 -23.01 19.25 12.10
N GLU A 464 -21.99 19.85 12.71
CA GLU A 464 -20.73 20.30 12.10
C GLU A 464 -19.73 19.19 11.75
N GLU A 465 -20.03 17.93 12.09
CA GLU A 465 -19.14 16.79 11.92
C GLU A 465 -19.76 15.71 11.00
N TYR A 466 -18.93 15.14 10.13
CA TYR A 466 -19.26 13.94 9.36
C TYR A 466 -18.44 12.75 9.85
N VAL A 467 -19.11 11.66 10.23
CA VAL A 467 -18.47 10.44 10.69
C VAL A 467 -18.03 9.64 9.46
N LYS A 468 -16.72 9.61 9.21
CA LYS A 468 -16.12 8.75 8.17
C LYS A 468 -16.23 7.28 8.59
N PRO A 469 -16.39 6.34 7.64
CA PRO A 469 -16.39 4.93 7.96
C PRO A 469 -14.97 4.43 8.25
N ASP A 470 -14.85 3.46 9.17
CA ASP A 470 -13.57 2.79 9.49
C ASP A 470 -12.97 2.03 8.29
N SER A 471 -13.77 1.77 7.25
CA SER A 471 -13.34 1.14 6.01
C SER A 471 -12.33 1.97 5.20
N GLY A 472 -12.22 3.28 5.45
CA GLY A 472 -11.28 4.18 4.77
C GLY A 472 -11.62 4.44 3.29
N VAL A 473 -12.83 4.10 2.84
CA VAL A 473 -13.27 4.25 1.44
C VAL A 473 -13.36 5.71 1.02
N ILE A 474 -13.82 6.60 1.90
CA ILE A 474 -13.83 8.04 1.61
C ILE A 474 -12.40 8.54 1.37
N ASP A 475 -11.45 8.15 2.22
CA ASP A 475 -10.06 8.59 2.08
C ASP A 475 -9.43 8.04 0.79
N LEU A 476 -9.74 6.80 0.42
CA LEU A 476 -9.33 6.22 -0.87
C LEU A 476 -9.88 7.03 -2.06
N ILE A 477 -11.17 7.41 -2.02
CA ILE A 477 -11.80 8.20 -3.09
C ILE A 477 -11.17 9.59 -3.17
N LEU A 478 -10.93 10.25 -2.03
CA LEU A 478 -10.28 11.56 -1.99
C LEU A 478 -8.84 11.49 -2.50
N GLN A 479 -8.10 10.43 -2.18
CA GLN A 479 -6.77 10.17 -2.73
C GLN A 479 -6.80 9.95 -4.24
N ALA A 480 -7.78 9.20 -4.74
CA ALA A 480 -7.96 8.98 -6.17
C ALA A 480 -8.30 10.28 -6.93
N LEU A 481 -9.12 11.15 -6.34
CA LEU A 481 -9.41 12.48 -6.87
C LEU A 481 -8.17 13.39 -6.90
N ALA A 482 -7.32 13.32 -5.87
CA ALA A 482 -6.09 14.11 -5.79
C ALA A 482 -5.00 13.61 -6.75
N ASN A 483 -5.04 12.32 -7.14
CA ASN A 483 -4.02 11.67 -7.97
C ASN A 483 -4.65 10.99 -9.21
N PRO A 484 -5.19 11.77 -10.17
CA PRO A 484 -5.95 11.23 -11.30
C PRO A 484 -5.11 10.37 -12.26
N ASP A 485 -3.79 10.52 -12.25
CA ASP A 485 -2.84 9.78 -13.09
C ASP A 485 -2.41 8.43 -12.48
N LEU A 486 -2.93 8.09 -11.29
CA LEU A 486 -2.63 6.83 -10.60
C LEU A 486 -3.91 5.99 -10.46
N PRO A 487 -3.88 4.69 -10.78
CA PRO A 487 -5.05 3.83 -10.60
C PRO A 487 -5.26 3.56 -9.11
N HIS A 488 -6.53 3.53 -8.68
CA HIS A 488 -6.93 3.24 -7.32
C HIS A 488 -7.92 2.09 -7.29
N PHE A 489 -7.90 1.27 -6.23
CA PHE A 489 -8.69 0.04 -6.20
C PHE A 489 -9.43 -0.17 -4.88
N LEU A 490 -10.72 -0.48 -4.99
CA LEU A 490 -11.55 -0.92 -3.88
C LEU A 490 -11.88 -2.41 -4.05
N ILE A 491 -11.33 -3.26 -3.19
CA ILE A 491 -11.61 -4.70 -3.16
C ILE A 491 -12.63 -4.96 -2.04
N LEU A 492 -13.83 -5.43 -2.41
CA LEU A 492 -14.88 -5.86 -1.48
C LEU A 492 -14.85 -7.39 -1.41
N ASP A 493 -14.29 -7.91 -0.31
CA ASP A 493 -14.16 -9.35 -0.09
C ASP A 493 -15.47 -9.91 0.46
N GLU A 494 -15.92 -11.05 -0.09
CA GLU A 494 -17.22 -11.67 0.22
C GLU A 494 -18.40 -10.71 0.04
N MET A 495 -18.41 -10.01 -1.11
CA MET A 495 -19.38 -8.98 -1.45
C MET A 495 -20.84 -9.42 -1.28
N ASN A 496 -21.14 -10.70 -1.53
CA ASN A 496 -22.48 -11.27 -1.44
C ASN A 496 -22.90 -11.74 -0.03
N LEU A 497 -22.07 -11.50 1.00
CA LEU A 497 -22.45 -11.78 2.39
C LEU A 497 -23.63 -10.90 2.85
N SER A 498 -23.74 -9.70 2.27
CA SER A 498 -24.88 -8.79 2.44
C SER A 498 -25.58 -8.47 1.11
N HIS A 499 -26.79 -7.91 1.17
CA HIS A 499 -27.51 -7.46 -0.02
C HIS A 499 -26.79 -6.29 -0.70
N VAL A 500 -26.03 -6.59 -1.76
CA VAL A 500 -25.20 -5.61 -2.46
C VAL A 500 -25.97 -4.39 -2.96
N GLU A 501 -27.20 -4.57 -3.45
CA GLU A 501 -28.02 -3.43 -3.87
C GLU A 501 -28.42 -2.45 -2.76
N ARG A 502 -28.19 -2.77 -1.48
CA ARG A 502 -28.49 -1.87 -0.35
C ARG A 502 -27.29 -1.02 0.01
N TYR A 503 -26.20 -1.64 0.45
CA TYR A 503 -25.02 -0.90 0.93
C TYR A 503 -24.20 -0.27 -0.21
N PHE A 504 -24.31 -0.82 -1.42
CA PHE A 504 -23.56 -0.36 -2.60
C PHE A 504 -24.43 0.45 -3.57
N ALA A 505 -25.65 0.83 -3.17
CA ALA A 505 -26.63 1.50 -4.03
C ALA A 505 -26.11 2.78 -4.69
N ASP A 506 -25.46 3.67 -3.91
CA ASP A 506 -24.93 4.93 -4.40
C ASP A 506 -23.87 4.72 -5.49
N PHE A 507 -22.93 3.78 -5.28
CA PHE A 507 -21.92 3.42 -6.28
C PHE A 507 -22.54 2.89 -7.57
N LEU A 508 -23.54 1.98 -7.45
CA LEU A 508 -24.26 1.45 -8.62
C LEU A 508 -24.96 2.57 -9.40
N SER A 509 -25.44 3.62 -8.72
CA SER A 509 -26.07 4.78 -9.36
C SER A 509 -25.06 5.64 -10.10
N VAL A 510 -23.98 6.08 -9.43
CA VAL A 510 -23.03 7.04 -10.00
C VAL A 510 -22.10 6.46 -11.06
N ILE A 511 -21.83 5.14 -11.02
CA ILE A 511 -21.13 4.45 -12.12
C ILE A 511 -21.89 4.60 -13.46
N GLU A 512 -23.20 4.88 -13.41
CA GLU A 512 -24.02 5.08 -14.61
C GLU A 512 -24.25 6.55 -14.95
N SER A 513 -24.62 7.37 -13.97
CA SER A 513 -24.99 8.77 -14.21
C SER A 513 -23.78 9.70 -14.30
N ASN A 514 -22.63 9.28 -13.75
CA ASN A 514 -21.44 10.11 -13.54
C ASN A 514 -21.73 11.36 -12.67
N GLU A 515 -22.80 11.29 -11.87
CA GLU A 515 -23.17 12.28 -10.86
C GLU A 515 -22.35 12.10 -9.58
N GLU A 516 -22.45 13.07 -8.68
CA GLU A 516 -21.80 13.01 -7.37
C GLU A 516 -22.73 12.39 -6.34
N ILE A 517 -22.17 11.64 -5.39
CA ILE A 517 -22.93 11.05 -4.28
C ILE A 517 -23.18 12.14 -3.23
N PRO A 518 -24.43 12.52 -2.94
CA PRO A 518 -24.71 13.48 -1.87
C PRO A 518 -24.51 12.82 -0.50
N LEU A 519 -23.59 13.38 0.29
CA LEU A 519 -23.30 12.93 1.65
C LEU A 519 -24.11 13.71 2.68
N TYR A 520 -24.12 15.04 2.57
CA TYR A 520 -24.83 15.96 3.47
C TYR A 520 -25.10 17.31 2.79
N ALA A 521 -25.80 18.24 3.45
CA ALA A 521 -26.12 19.55 2.87
C ALA A 521 -24.91 20.50 2.85
N GLU A 522 -24.74 21.27 1.77
CA GLU A 522 -23.61 22.21 1.67
C GLU A 522 -23.61 23.23 2.83
N GLY A 523 -22.42 23.51 3.38
CA GLY A 523 -22.24 24.45 4.49
C GLY A 523 -22.56 23.92 5.89
N THR A 524 -22.87 22.62 6.05
CA THR A 524 -23.17 22.08 7.39
C THR A 524 -21.97 21.48 8.13
N VAL A 525 -21.00 20.87 7.43
CA VAL A 525 -19.85 20.16 8.05
C VAL A 525 -18.53 20.82 7.69
N GLU A 526 -17.61 20.91 8.66
CA GLU A 526 -16.27 21.52 8.50
C GLU A 526 -15.11 20.59 8.92
N ASN A 527 -15.08 19.34 8.42
CA ASN A 527 -14.01 18.37 8.76
C ASN A 527 -13.29 17.74 7.55
N GLY A 528 -13.35 18.39 6.38
CA GLY A 528 -12.62 18.00 5.17
C GLY A 528 -13.24 16.88 4.34
N VAL A 529 -14.38 16.31 4.75
CA VAL A 529 -15.25 15.51 3.87
C VAL A 529 -16.05 16.47 2.98
N PRO A 530 -16.19 16.25 1.66
CA PRO A 530 -17.03 17.11 0.83
C PRO A 530 -18.52 16.77 0.98
N ALA A 531 -19.40 17.77 0.83
CA ALA A 531 -20.86 17.58 0.88
C ALA A 531 -21.37 16.63 -0.22
N LYS A 532 -20.68 16.60 -1.35
CA LYS A 532 -20.92 15.69 -2.49
C LYS A 532 -19.61 15.02 -2.87
N LEU A 533 -19.65 13.70 -3.05
CA LEU A 533 -18.48 12.89 -3.35
C LEU A 533 -18.52 12.42 -4.80
N LYS A 534 -17.58 12.88 -5.61
CA LYS A 534 -17.41 12.41 -6.98
C LYS A 534 -16.61 11.11 -6.99
N VAL A 535 -17.16 10.06 -7.62
CA VAL A 535 -16.40 8.83 -7.87
C VAL A 535 -15.46 9.06 -9.07
N PRO A 536 -14.13 8.99 -8.89
CA PRO A 536 -13.20 9.35 -9.95
C PRO A 536 -13.00 8.19 -10.93
N SER A 537 -12.67 8.50 -12.19
CA SER A 537 -12.56 7.52 -13.27
C SER A 537 -11.36 6.57 -13.15
N ASN A 538 -10.40 6.90 -12.29
CA ASN A 538 -9.25 6.06 -11.95
C ASN A 538 -9.51 5.14 -10.74
N LEU A 539 -10.72 5.13 -10.17
CA LEU A 539 -11.11 4.17 -9.14
C LEU A 539 -11.77 2.94 -9.77
N PHE A 540 -11.21 1.76 -9.49
CA PHE A 540 -11.71 0.47 -9.95
C PHE A 540 -12.20 -0.36 -8.76
N ILE A 541 -13.32 -1.04 -8.94
CA ILE A 541 -13.96 -1.81 -7.87
C ILE A 541 -13.96 -3.30 -8.23
N ILE A 542 -13.51 -4.14 -7.30
CA ILE A 542 -13.44 -5.59 -7.45
C ILE A 542 -14.22 -6.22 -6.32
N GLY A 543 -15.32 -6.91 -6.62
CA GLY A 543 -16.07 -7.71 -5.64
C GLY A 543 -15.68 -9.19 -5.74
N THR A 544 -15.35 -9.84 -4.62
CA THR A 544 -15.19 -11.30 -4.58
C THR A 544 -16.43 -11.96 -4.01
N VAL A 545 -16.77 -13.14 -4.51
CA VAL A 545 -18.03 -13.81 -4.23
C VAL A 545 -17.78 -15.28 -3.98
N ASN A 546 -18.22 -15.74 -2.82
CA ASN A 546 -18.26 -17.17 -2.52
C ASN A 546 -19.61 -17.73 -2.99
N ILE A 547 -19.53 -18.85 -3.69
CA ILE A 547 -20.69 -19.62 -4.07
C ILE A 547 -20.92 -20.69 -3.00
N ASP A 548 -21.63 -20.33 -1.93
CA ASP A 548 -22.05 -21.23 -0.86
C ASP A 548 -23.50 -20.92 -0.42
N GLU A 549 -24.13 -21.85 0.31
CA GLU A 549 -25.55 -21.75 0.73
C GLU A 549 -25.84 -20.53 1.61
N THR A 550 -24.81 -19.90 2.18
CA THR A 550 -24.91 -18.82 3.17
C THR A 550 -24.96 -17.42 2.57
N THR A 551 -25.02 -17.28 1.24
CA THR A 551 -24.86 -15.98 0.58
C THR A 551 -26.08 -15.52 -0.25
N ASN A 552 -26.19 -14.21 -0.44
CA ASN A 552 -27.29 -13.59 -1.18
C ASN A 552 -27.06 -13.65 -2.69
N MET A 553 -28.11 -13.97 -3.47
CA MET A 553 -28.04 -13.85 -4.92
C MET A 553 -27.99 -12.38 -5.36
N PHE A 554 -27.23 -12.10 -6.41
CA PHE A 554 -27.20 -10.76 -7.00
C PHE A 554 -28.49 -10.43 -7.73
N SER A 555 -28.95 -9.19 -7.55
CA SER A 555 -29.98 -8.65 -8.42
C SER A 555 -29.44 -8.42 -9.85
N PRO A 556 -30.29 -8.51 -10.89
CA PRO A 556 -29.91 -8.17 -12.27
C PRO A 556 -29.31 -6.77 -12.41
N LYS A 557 -29.69 -5.85 -11.51
CA LYS A 557 -29.13 -4.49 -11.44
C LYS A 557 -27.62 -4.50 -11.16
N VAL A 558 -27.13 -5.38 -10.29
CA VAL A 558 -25.70 -5.49 -9.97
C VAL A 558 -24.96 -6.15 -11.14
N LEU A 559 -25.50 -7.26 -11.65
CA LEU A 559 -24.88 -8.02 -12.74
C LEU A 559 -24.81 -7.24 -14.06
N ASP A 560 -25.80 -6.38 -14.36
CA ASP A 560 -25.72 -5.51 -15.54
C ASP A 560 -24.57 -4.50 -15.43
N ARG A 561 -24.25 -4.06 -14.21
CA ARG A 561 -23.23 -3.03 -13.94
C ARG A 561 -21.81 -3.58 -13.84
N ALA A 562 -21.62 -4.89 -13.71
CA ALA A 562 -20.32 -5.53 -13.58
C ALA A 562 -19.96 -6.43 -14.77
N ASN A 563 -18.66 -6.72 -14.92
CA ASN A 563 -18.18 -7.93 -15.60
C ASN A 563 -18.08 -9.05 -14.58
N THR A 564 -18.66 -10.22 -14.86
CA THR A 564 -18.62 -11.37 -13.92
C THR A 564 -17.67 -12.43 -14.42
N ILE A 565 -16.70 -12.83 -13.59
CA ILE A 565 -15.69 -13.85 -13.89
C ILE A 565 -15.85 -15.01 -12.92
N GLU A 566 -16.24 -16.17 -13.45
CA GLU A 566 -16.27 -17.41 -12.69
C GLU A 566 -14.87 -18.05 -12.61
N PHE A 567 -14.39 -18.27 -11.38
CA PHE A 567 -13.19 -19.03 -11.03
C PHE A 567 -13.55 -20.49 -10.89
N ARG A 568 -12.84 -21.33 -11.63
CA ARG A 568 -12.92 -22.77 -11.53
C ARG A 568 -11.52 -23.35 -11.51
N VAL A 569 -11.37 -24.41 -10.73
CA VAL A 569 -10.14 -25.19 -10.67
C VAL A 569 -10.41 -26.53 -11.34
N SER A 570 -9.78 -26.76 -12.47
CA SER A 570 -9.84 -28.04 -13.18
C SER A 570 -9.00 -29.11 -12.47
N LYS A 571 -9.31 -30.38 -12.74
CA LYS A 571 -8.53 -31.52 -12.22
C LYS A 571 -7.04 -31.42 -12.57
N ASN A 572 -6.73 -30.92 -13.76
CA ASN A 572 -5.35 -30.78 -14.23
C ASN A 572 -4.62 -29.64 -13.50
N GLU A 573 -5.27 -28.50 -13.28
CA GLU A 573 -4.71 -27.40 -12.48
C GLU A 573 -4.49 -27.83 -11.02
N MET A 574 -5.44 -28.54 -10.43
CA MET A 574 -5.30 -29.07 -9.07
C MET A 574 -4.14 -30.07 -8.97
N LYS A 575 -4.02 -30.97 -9.94
CA LYS A 575 -2.90 -31.91 -10.01
C LYS A 575 -1.56 -31.16 -10.09
N PHE A 576 -1.46 -30.21 -11.01
CA PHE A 576 -0.25 -29.38 -11.17
C PHE A 576 0.09 -28.63 -9.88
N PHE A 577 -0.90 -28.03 -9.22
CA PHE A 577 -0.70 -27.33 -7.95
C PHE A 577 -0.18 -28.27 -6.85
N LEU A 578 -0.78 -29.45 -6.68
CA LEU A 578 -0.36 -30.44 -5.67
C LEU A 578 1.07 -30.95 -5.93
N GLU A 579 1.49 -31.04 -7.20
CA GLU A 579 2.85 -31.43 -7.58
C GLU A 579 3.88 -30.30 -7.40
N ASN A 580 3.44 -29.04 -7.32
CA ASN A 580 4.30 -27.85 -7.33
C ASN A 580 3.97 -26.86 -6.20
N ILE A 581 3.63 -27.37 -5.01
CA ILE A 581 3.32 -26.51 -3.86
C ILE A 581 4.55 -25.66 -3.53
N LYS A 582 4.37 -24.33 -3.55
CA LYS A 582 5.38 -23.32 -3.23
C LYS A 582 4.79 -22.31 -2.27
N ASP A 583 5.63 -21.73 -1.43
CA ASP A 583 5.24 -20.60 -0.60
C ASP A 583 4.91 -19.40 -1.49
N ILE A 584 3.79 -18.74 -1.21
CA ILE A 584 3.35 -17.56 -1.96
C ILE A 584 4.10 -16.34 -1.44
N ASN A 585 4.78 -15.62 -2.34
CA ASN A 585 5.51 -14.39 -2.01
C ASN A 585 4.85 -13.16 -2.64
N MET A 586 3.73 -12.72 -2.07
CA MET A 586 2.97 -11.55 -2.56
C MET A 586 3.81 -10.27 -2.59
N ASP A 587 4.70 -10.08 -1.60
CA ASP A 587 5.57 -8.90 -1.51
C ASP A 587 6.45 -8.69 -2.75
N ALA A 588 6.76 -9.77 -3.47
CA ALA A 588 7.51 -9.71 -4.72
C ALA A 588 6.70 -9.17 -5.91
N LEU A 589 5.42 -8.84 -5.75
CA LEU A 589 4.61 -8.14 -6.76
C LEU A 589 4.71 -6.63 -6.63
N MET A 590 4.97 -6.11 -5.42
CA MET A 590 4.84 -4.69 -5.07
C MET A 590 5.48 -3.77 -6.11
N SER A 591 4.62 -2.97 -6.75
CA SER A 591 4.95 -1.92 -7.71
C SER A 591 5.70 -2.39 -8.97
N LYS A 592 5.78 -3.70 -9.26
CA LYS A 592 6.49 -4.22 -10.45
C LYS A 592 5.87 -3.79 -11.77
N GLY A 593 4.58 -3.49 -11.78
CA GLY A 593 3.83 -2.96 -12.91
C GLY A 593 3.56 -1.46 -12.84
N ALA A 594 4.13 -0.74 -11.86
CA ALA A 594 3.85 0.67 -11.64
C ALA A 594 4.16 1.57 -12.85
N THR A 595 5.20 1.26 -13.64
CA THR A 595 5.55 1.98 -14.88
C THR A 595 4.52 1.78 -16.01
N MET A 596 3.59 0.84 -15.87
CA MET A 596 2.50 0.58 -16.82
C MET A 596 1.16 1.13 -16.33
N SER A 597 1.13 1.76 -15.15
CA SER A 597 -0.10 2.25 -14.51
C SER A 597 -0.78 3.35 -15.33
N LYS A 598 -0.03 4.27 -15.94
CA LYS A 598 -0.60 5.29 -16.83
C LYS A 598 -1.16 4.69 -18.11
N ALA A 599 -0.42 3.78 -18.75
CA ALA A 599 -0.89 3.07 -19.93
C ALA A 599 -2.17 2.27 -19.65
N PHE A 600 -2.26 1.61 -18.49
CA PHE A 600 -3.48 0.95 -18.02
C PHE A 600 -4.66 1.94 -17.92
N LEU A 601 -4.46 3.10 -17.30
CA LEU A 601 -5.49 4.14 -17.20
C LEU A 601 -5.90 4.69 -18.56
N ASP A 602 -4.94 4.96 -19.44
CA ASP A 602 -5.20 5.48 -20.77
C ASP A 602 -5.99 4.47 -21.62
N MET A 603 -5.66 3.18 -21.53
CA MET A 603 -6.46 2.11 -22.14
C MET A 603 -7.88 2.04 -21.56
N ALA A 604 -8.04 2.20 -20.24
CA ALA A 604 -9.35 2.21 -19.58
C ALA A 604 -10.17 3.47 -19.94
N ALA A 605 -9.52 4.58 -20.25
CA ALA A 605 -10.15 5.85 -20.62
C ALA A 605 -10.61 5.88 -22.08
N LYS A 606 -10.04 5.06 -22.98
CA LYS A 606 -10.46 4.96 -24.39
C LYS A 606 -11.94 4.54 -24.48
N LYS A 607 -12.79 5.43 -24.98
CA LYS A 607 -14.23 5.21 -25.21
C LYS A 607 -14.57 4.87 -26.65
N SER A 608 -13.78 5.35 -27.62
CA SER A 608 -13.95 5.02 -29.03
C SER A 608 -13.16 3.77 -29.37
N PHE A 609 -13.82 2.80 -29.98
CA PHE A 609 -13.20 1.55 -30.39
C PHE A 609 -13.67 1.15 -31.78
N ALA A 610 -12.74 0.65 -32.60
CA ALA A 610 -13.06 -0.09 -33.80
C ALA A 610 -12.95 -1.58 -33.46
N THR A 611 -13.96 -2.34 -33.85
CA THR A 611 -13.96 -3.79 -33.64
C THR A 611 -13.76 -4.45 -34.99
N VAL A 612 -12.68 -5.20 -35.13
CA VAL A 612 -12.50 -6.12 -36.27
C VAL A 612 -13.59 -7.19 -36.19
N ASP A 613 -14.07 -7.68 -37.34
CA ASP A 613 -15.14 -8.69 -37.43
C ASP A 613 -16.49 -8.31 -36.80
N ILE A 614 -16.80 -7.00 -36.77
CA ILE A 614 -18.05 -6.48 -36.19
C ILE A 614 -19.32 -7.16 -36.73
N GLU A 615 -19.33 -7.58 -38.00
CA GLU A 615 -20.46 -8.26 -38.61
C GLU A 615 -20.71 -9.64 -37.97
N GLU A 616 -19.67 -10.44 -37.78
CA GLU A 616 -19.75 -11.76 -37.14
C GLU A 616 -20.18 -11.64 -35.67
N ILE A 617 -19.59 -10.68 -34.96
CA ILE A 617 -19.93 -10.39 -33.57
C ILE A 617 -21.41 -9.99 -33.47
N ASN A 618 -21.86 -9.05 -34.30
CA ASN A 618 -23.26 -8.58 -34.29
C ASN A 618 -24.24 -9.70 -34.63
N GLN A 619 -23.94 -10.52 -35.64
CA GLN A 619 -24.77 -11.67 -35.99
C GLN A 619 -24.90 -12.64 -34.81
N THR A 620 -23.81 -12.90 -34.10
CA THR A 620 -23.84 -13.78 -32.93
C THR A 620 -24.63 -13.17 -31.77
N LEU A 621 -24.40 -11.90 -31.45
CA LEU A 621 -25.14 -11.20 -30.39
C LEU A 621 -26.64 -11.15 -30.68
N ILE A 622 -27.06 -10.96 -31.94
CA ILE A 622 -28.47 -10.98 -32.34
C ILE A 622 -29.08 -12.38 -32.14
N LYS A 623 -28.35 -13.45 -32.47
CA LYS A 623 -28.81 -14.83 -32.22
C LYS A 623 -29.07 -15.07 -30.73
N PHE A 624 -28.11 -14.71 -29.88
CA PHE A 624 -28.25 -14.82 -28.42
C PHE A 624 -29.38 -13.94 -27.88
N PHE A 625 -29.50 -12.70 -28.38
CA PHE A 625 -30.57 -11.77 -27.98
C PHE A 625 -31.96 -12.35 -28.22
N GLY A 626 -32.20 -12.88 -29.42
CA GLY A 626 -33.51 -13.46 -29.78
C GLY A 626 -33.93 -14.61 -28.88
N GLU A 627 -32.97 -15.43 -28.45
CA GLU A 627 -33.24 -16.55 -27.55
C GLU A 627 -33.45 -16.08 -26.09
N LEU A 628 -32.60 -15.17 -25.59
CA LEU A 628 -32.72 -14.60 -24.25
C LEU A 628 -34.07 -13.89 -24.02
N THR A 629 -34.61 -13.25 -25.07
CA THR A 629 -35.92 -12.55 -25.04
C THR A 629 -37.07 -13.46 -24.62
N LYS A 630 -37.00 -14.77 -24.95
CA LYS A 630 -38.06 -15.73 -24.60
C LYS A 630 -38.23 -15.93 -23.09
N THR A 631 -37.23 -15.53 -22.30
CA THR A 631 -37.21 -15.73 -20.85
C THR A 631 -37.12 -14.43 -20.03
N GLY A 632 -37.20 -13.28 -20.71
CA GLY A 632 -37.03 -11.96 -20.11
C GLY A 632 -35.59 -11.66 -19.68
N ALA A 633 -34.61 -12.34 -20.29
CA ALA A 633 -33.19 -12.22 -19.95
C ALA A 633 -32.39 -11.47 -21.04
N GLU A 634 -33.07 -10.83 -21.99
CA GLU A 634 -32.45 -10.04 -23.05
C GLU A 634 -31.59 -8.90 -22.49
N PHE A 635 -30.63 -8.45 -23.29
CA PHE A 635 -29.71 -7.39 -22.90
C PHE A 635 -30.02 -6.08 -23.61
N GLY A 636 -29.95 -4.97 -22.87
CA GLY A 636 -30.13 -3.64 -23.43
C GLY A 636 -28.89 -3.14 -24.17
N TYR A 637 -29.02 -1.96 -24.78
CA TYR A 637 -27.93 -1.28 -25.52
C TYR A 637 -26.64 -1.16 -24.70
N ARG A 638 -26.76 -0.88 -23.39
CA ARG A 638 -25.60 -0.76 -22.50
C ARG A 638 -24.79 -2.05 -22.45
N SER A 639 -25.42 -3.19 -22.16
CA SER A 639 -24.68 -4.46 -22.09
C SER A 639 -24.09 -4.81 -23.46
N ALA A 640 -24.77 -4.49 -24.57
CA ALA A 640 -24.23 -4.68 -25.91
C ALA A 640 -22.97 -3.85 -26.15
N THR A 641 -22.99 -2.55 -25.82
CA THR A 641 -21.82 -1.66 -25.92
C THR A 641 -20.67 -2.15 -25.04
N GLU A 642 -20.97 -2.65 -23.83
CA GLU A 642 -19.96 -3.21 -22.93
C GLU A 642 -19.32 -4.50 -23.47
N ILE A 643 -20.10 -5.38 -24.11
CA ILE A 643 -19.56 -6.59 -24.75
C ILE A 643 -18.61 -6.20 -25.89
N LEU A 644 -19.02 -5.26 -26.76
CA LEU A 644 -18.16 -4.79 -27.84
C LEU A 644 -16.87 -4.13 -27.31
N ARG A 645 -17.00 -3.33 -26.24
CA ARG A 645 -15.84 -2.73 -25.56
C ARG A 645 -14.92 -3.80 -24.97
N LEU A 646 -15.47 -4.85 -24.36
CA LEU A 646 -14.68 -5.98 -23.84
C LEU A 646 -13.92 -6.71 -24.95
N ILE A 647 -14.58 -7.00 -26.08
CA ILE A 647 -13.94 -7.64 -27.25
C ILE A 647 -12.79 -6.77 -27.79
N HIS A 648 -12.98 -5.45 -27.83
CA HIS A 648 -11.92 -4.53 -28.20
C HIS A 648 -10.74 -4.58 -27.22
N GLN A 649 -10.99 -4.47 -25.90
CA GLN A 649 -9.91 -4.54 -24.90
C GLN A 649 -9.16 -5.87 -24.93
N LEU A 650 -9.86 -6.99 -25.16
CA LEU A 650 -9.24 -8.29 -25.36
C LEU A 650 -8.31 -8.31 -26.58
N SER A 651 -8.68 -7.60 -27.65
CA SER A 651 -7.88 -7.52 -28.87
C SER A 651 -6.61 -6.68 -28.69
N GLU A 652 -6.68 -5.63 -27.88
CA GLU A 652 -5.53 -4.77 -27.56
C GLU A 652 -4.56 -5.47 -26.59
N ILE A 653 -5.08 -6.16 -25.58
CA ILE A 653 -4.26 -6.83 -24.56
C ILE A 653 -3.62 -8.12 -25.08
N ASP A 654 -4.34 -8.91 -25.88
CA ASP A 654 -3.88 -10.20 -26.37
C ASP A 654 -4.26 -10.39 -27.84
N THR A 655 -3.31 -10.05 -28.71
CA THR A 655 -3.45 -10.17 -30.16
C THR A 655 -3.54 -11.62 -30.64
N GLY A 656 -3.23 -12.60 -29.78
CA GLY A 656 -3.34 -14.02 -30.08
C GLY A 656 -4.76 -14.58 -30.00
N LEU A 657 -5.70 -13.85 -29.38
CA LEU A 657 -7.08 -14.31 -29.22
C LEU A 657 -7.86 -14.28 -30.54
N THR A 658 -8.50 -15.40 -30.86
CA THR A 658 -9.41 -15.48 -32.01
C THR A 658 -10.73 -14.73 -31.75
N THR A 659 -11.44 -14.35 -32.82
CA THR A 659 -12.74 -13.68 -32.72
C THR A 659 -13.75 -14.51 -31.92
N ASN A 660 -13.80 -15.82 -32.13
CA ASN A 660 -14.66 -16.73 -31.38
C ASN A 660 -14.33 -16.78 -29.88
N GLU A 661 -13.05 -16.76 -29.50
CA GLU A 661 -12.69 -16.72 -28.07
C GLU A 661 -13.11 -15.42 -27.39
N LYS A 662 -13.03 -14.29 -28.10
CA LYS A 662 -13.47 -13.00 -27.58
C LYS A 662 -14.99 -12.96 -27.41
N ILE A 663 -15.73 -13.49 -28.39
CA ILE A 663 -17.20 -13.65 -28.32
C ILE A 663 -17.57 -14.57 -27.16
N ASP A 664 -16.89 -15.71 -27.00
CA ASP A 664 -17.11 -16.66 -25.91
C ASP A 664 -16.94 -16.01 -24.54
N ILE A 665 -15.88 -15.21 -24.35
CA ILE A 665 -15.67 -14.44 -23.11
C ILE A 665 -16.82 -13.44 -22.90
N GLY A 666 -17.26 -12.73 -23.94
CA GLY A 666 -18.39 -11.80 -23.86
C GLY A 666 -19.70 -12.48 -23.43
N ILE A 667 -20.02 -13.63 -24.03
CA ILE A 667 -21.20 -14.43 -23.68
C ILE A 667 -21.11 -14.89 -22.21
N MET A 668 -19.98 -15.50 -21.82
CA MET A 668 -19.76 -16.04 -20.49
C MET A 668 -19.83 -14.98 -19.39
N GLN A 669 -19.35 -13.76 -19.64
CA GLN A 669 -19.22 -12.71 -18.61
C GLN A 669 -20.39 -11.71 -18.55
N LYS A 670 -21.16 -11.56 -19.63
CA LYS A 670 -22.24 -10.55 -19.71
C LYS A 670 -23.62 -11.10 -20.04
N LEU A 671 -23.72 -12.24 -20.72
CA LEU A 671 -25.00 -12.82 -21.12
C LEU A 671 -25.47 -13.91 -20.16
N LEU A 672 -24.63 -14.92 -19.92
CA LEU A 672 -24.98 -16.04 -19.04
C LEU A 672 -25.28 -15.66 -17.59
N PRO A 673 -24.65 -14.63 -16.97
CA PRO A 673 -25.00 -14.18 -15.62
C PRO A 673 -26.48 -13.81 -15.43
N LYS A 674 -27.19 -13.46 -16.51
CA LYS A 674 -28.62 -13.09 -16.45
C LYS A 674 -29.55 -14.30 -16.34
N LEU A 675 -29.04 -15.51 -16.55
CA LEU A 675 -29.83 -16.73 -16.54
C LEU A 675 -29.93 -17.31 -15.13
N HIS A 676 -31.16 -17.39 -14.64
CA HIS A 676 -31.52 -18.11 -13.42
C HIS A 676 -33.00 -18.53 -13.47
N GLY A 677 -33.35 -19.59 -12.75
CA GLY A 677 -34.74 -20.01 -12.61
C GLY A 677 -34.94 -21.52 -12.55
N SER A 678 -36.22 -21.91 -12.51
CA SER A 678 -36.63 -23.32 -12.49
C SER A 678 -36.21 -24.07 -13.75
N ARG A 679 -36.07 -25.39 -13.64
CA ARG A 679 -35.87 -26.33 -14.76
C ARG A 679 -36.73 -26.03 -15.97
N ARG A 680 -38.05 -25.91 -15.78
CA ARG A 680 -39.01 -25.66 -16.87
C ARG A 680 -38.68 -24.39 -17.66
N LYS A 681 -38.15 -23.36 -17.00
CA LYS A 681 -37.76 -22.09 -17.62
C LYS A 681 -36.42 -22.20 -18.33
N LEU A 682 -35.42 -22.85 -17.71
CA LEU A 682 -34.03 -22.82 -18.17
C LEU A 682 -33.67 -23.91 -19.18
N THR A 683 -34.21 -25.12 -19.05
CA THR A 683 -33.82 -26.24 -19.93
C THR A 683 -33.96 -25.90 -21.43
N PRO A 684 -35.10 -25.37 -21.93
CA PRO A 684 -35.26 -25.10 -23.38
C PRO A 684 -34.31 -24.03 -23.92
N ILE A 685 -34.04 -23.00 -23.12
CA ILE A 685 -33.13 -21.92 -23.51
C ILE A 685 -31.68 -22.39 -23.49
N LEU A 686 -31.27 -23.16 -22.47
CA LEU A 686 -29.90 -23.69 -22.38
C LEU A 686 -29.59 -24.66 -23.52
N GLU A 687 -30.55 -25.49 -23.94
CA GLU A 687 -30.41 -26.32 -25.14
C GLU A 687 -30.13 -25.48 -26.40
N THR A 688 -30.94 -24.44 -26.62
CA THR A 688 -30.80 -23.58 -27.78
C THR A 688 -29.49 -22.79 -27.75
N LEU A 689 -29.14 -22.19 -26.61
CA LEU A 689 -27.87 -21.47 -26.45
C LEU A 689 -26.66 -22.39 -26.60
N GLY A 690 -26.73 -23.61 -26.08
CA GLY A 690 -25.67 -24.62 -26.25
C GLY A 690 -25.48 -24.98 -27.73
N SER A 691 -26.56 -25.06 -28.50
CA SER A 691 -26.49 -25.31 -29.95
C SER A 691 -25.79 -24.17 -30.71
N PHE A 692 -25.83 -22.93 -30.20
CA PHE A 692 -25.09 -21.81 -30.80
C PHE A 692 -23.59 -21.88 -30.53
N CYS A 693 -23.14 -22.68 -29.56
CA CYS A 693 -21.73 -22.82 -29.19
C CYS A 693 -20.97 -23.88 -30.00
N VAL A 694 -21.61 -24.53 -30.98
CA VAL A 694 -21.02 -25.61 -31.78
C VAL A 694 -21.20 -25.35 -33.29
N SER A 695 -20.27 -25.83 -34.11
CA SER A 695 -20.21 -25.55 -35.55
C SER A 695 -20.97 -26.55 -36.44
N LYS A 696 -21.49 -27.65 -35.88
CA LYS A 696 -22.23 -28.74 -36.58
C LYS A 696 -23.53 -29.10 -35.85
N ASP A 697 -24.38 -29.88 -36.53
CA ASP A 697 -25.60 -30.52 -35.99
C ASP A 697 -25.27 -31.60 -34.92
N LEU A 698 -24.66 -31.20 -33.82
CA LEU A 698 -24.59 -32.03 -32.61
C LEU A 698 -25.95 -31.97 -31.90
N LYS A 699 -26.46 -33.13 -31.47
CA LYS A 699 -27.64 -33.17 -30.61
C LYS A 699 -27.22 -32.74 -29.22
N ILE A 700 -27.30 -31.44 -28.97
CA ILE A 700 -26.73 -30.79 -27.78
C ILE A 700 -26.99 -31.53 -26.47
N VAL A 701 -28.22 -32.04 -26.27
CA VAL A 701 -28.58 -32.80 -25.06
C VAL A 701 -27.82 -34.13 -25.00
N LYS A 702 -27.93 -34.97 -26.02
CA LYS A 702 -27.39 -36.34 -26.01
C LYS A 702 -25.88 -36.40 -26.20
N ASP A 703 -25.37 -35.57 -27.10
CA ASP A 703 -23.98 -35.65 -27.55
C ASP A 703 -23.05 -34.82 -26.65
N VAL A 704 -23.59 -33.81 -25.95
CA VAL A 704 -22.82 -32.89 -25.09
C VAL A 704 -23.31 -32.91 -23.64
N PHE A 705 -24.56 -32.52 -23.37
CA PHE A 705 -25.02 -32.33 -21.98
C PHE A 705 -25.04 -33.62 -21.17
N GLU A 706 -25.52 -34.73 -21.74
CA GLU A 706 -25.63 -36.02 -21.05
C GLU A 706 -24.30 -36.81 -21.07
N LYS A 707 -23.32 -36.39 -21.89
CA LYS A 707 -22.02 -37.04 -21.98
C LYS A 707 -21.12 -36.60 -20.82
N GLN A 708 -20.68 -37.55 -19.99
CA GLN A 708 -19.88 -37.25 -18.79
C GLN A 708 -18.50 -36.66 -19.13
N ASP A 709 -17.82 -37.21 -20.14
CA ASP A 709 -16.46 -36.82 -20.51
C ASP A 709 -16.41 -36.12 -21.88
N PHE A 710 -17.30 -35.16 -22.13
CA PHE A 710 -17.23 -34.35 -23.34
C PHE A 710 -16.03 -33.39 -23.28
N ASP A 711 -15.20 -33.39 -24.32
CA ASP A 711 -14.09 -32.45 -24.46
C ASP A 711 -14.55 -31.15 -25.12
N PHE A 712 -14.65 -30.10 -24.32
CA PHE A 712 -15.05 -28.77 -24.78
C PHE A 712 -14.01 -28.08 -25.66
N LYS A 713 -12.78 -28.60 -25.78
CA LYS A 713 -11.70 -28.00 -26.58
C LYS A 713 -11.58 -28.57 -28.00
N THR A 714 -12.58 -29.32 -28.45
CA THR A 714 -12.60 -29.89 -29.81
C THR A 714 -12.83 -28.82 -30.88
N ALA A 715 -12.37 -29.06 -32.11
CA ALA A 715 -12.54 -28.14 -33.24
C ALA A 715 -14.01 -27.88 -33.63
N GLU A 716 -14.94 -28.68 -33.12
CA GLU A 716 -16.38 -28.54 -33.36
C GLU A 716 -17.05 -27.55 -32.40
N VAL A 717 -16.34 -27.12 -31.34
CA VAL A 717 -16.85 -26.18 -30.33
C VAL A 717 -16.34 -24.77 -30.65
N LEU A 718 -17.26 -23.84 -30.89
CA LEU A 718 -16.97 -22.44 -31.16
C LEU A 718 -16.71 -21.67 -29.85
N TYR A 719 -17.55 -21.91 -28.83
CA TYR A 719 -17.56 -21.15 -27.57
C TYR A 719 -17.38 -22.09 -26.36
N PRO A 720 -16.15 -22.56 -26.10
CA PRO A 720 -15.89 -23.58 -25.09
C PRO A 720 -16.25 -23.17 -23.66
N LEU A 721 -15.94 -21.93 -23.23
CA LEU A 721 -16.24 -21.45 -21.88
C LEU A 721 -17.75 -21.39 -21.64
N SER A 722 -18.47 -20.83 -22.61
CA SER A 722 -19.92 -20.70 -22.55
C SER A 722 -20.61 -22.07 -22.61
N LEU A 723 -20.17 -22.97 -23.49
CA LEU A 723 -20.74 -24.31 -23.61
C LEU A 723 -20.56 -25.14 -22.34
N GLU A 724 -19.38 -25.08 -21.73
CA GLU A 724 -19.11 -25.74 -20.45
C GLU A 724 -20.06 -25.22 -19.36
N LYS A 725 -20.22 -23.90 -19.24
CA LYS A 725 -21.13 -23.30 -18.26
C LYS A 725 -22.59 -23.65 -18.52
N ILE A 726 -23.05 -23.56 -19.76
CA ILE A 726 -24.41 -23.91 -20.18
C ILE A 726 -24.69 -25.38 -19.83
N THR A 727 -23.74 -26.28 -20.10
CA THR A 727 -23.85 -27.71 -19.77
C THR A 727 -24.02 -27.92 -18.26
N ARG A 728 -23.22 -27.22 -17.43
CA ARG A 728 -23.37 -27.28 -15.97
C ARG A 728 -24.73 -26.77 -15.50
N MET A 729 -25.15 -25.61 -16.01
CA MET A 729 -26.46 -25.04 -15.66
C MET A 729 -27.61 -25.95 -16.08
N TYR A 730 -27.48 -26.63 -17.22
CA TYR A 730 -28.47 -27.61 -17.67
C TYR A 730 -28.53 -28.79 -16.69
N LYS A 731 -27.38 -29.40 -16.36
CA LYS A 731 -27.32 -30.50 -15.38
C LYS A 731 -27.89 -30.08 -14.01
N GLY A 732 -27.46 -28.94 -13.48
CA GLY A 732 -28.00 -28.39 -12.23
C GLY A 732 -29.52 -28.19 -12.27
N ALA A 733 -30.05 -27.68 -13.39
CA ALA A 733 -31.49 -27.52 -13.56
C ALA A 733 -32.24 -28.87 -13.60
N ILE A 734 -31.66 -29.90 -14.24
CA ILE A 734 -32.23 -31.25 -14.28
C ILE A 734 -32.23 -31.89 -12.89
N ASP A 735 -31.10 -31.81 -12.19
CA ASP A 735 -30.83 -32.53 -10.94
C ASP A 735 -31.48 -31.84 -9.73
N ASN A 736 -31.40 -30.51 -9.64
CA ASN A 736 -31.86 -29.72 -8.49
C ASN A 736 -33.20 -29.00 -8.73
N GLY A 737 -33.73 -29.04 -9.96
CA GLY A 737 -34.98 -28.35 -10.32
C GLY A 737 -34.87 -26.83 -10.47
N PHE A 738 -33.70 -26.26 -10.19
CA PHE A 738 -33.34 -24.85 -10.33
C PHE A 738 -31.89 -24.76 -10.78
N ALA A 739 -31.55 -23.71 -11.54
CA ALA A 739 -30.16 -23.36 -11.79
C ALA A 739 -29.97 -21.84 -11.83
N SER A 740 -28.75 -21.40 -11.53
CA SER A 740 -28.31 -20.03 -11.75
C SER A 740 -26.84 -19.96 -12.18
N TYR A 741 -26.45 -18.83 -12.76
CA TYR A 741 -25.04 -18.62 -13.11
C TYR A 741 -24.11 -18.68 -11.91
N ALA A 742 -24.56 -18.21 -10.75
CA ALA A 742 -23.73 -18.13 -9.55
C ALA A 742 -23.72 -19.42 -8.72
N GLU A 743 -24.20 -20.56 -9.23
CA GLU A 743 -24.18 -21.84 -8.53
C GLU A 743 -22.91 -22.66 -8.80
N ALA A 744 -22.54 -23.46 -7.77
CA ALA A 744 -21.34 -24.30 -7.73
C ALA A 744 -21.49 -25.55 -8.60
#